data_AF-A0A8D8R4Z0-F1
#
_entry.id   AF-A0A8D8R4Z0-F1
#
_cell.length_a   1.000
_cell.length_b   1.000
_cell.length_c   1.000
_cell.angle_alpha   90.00
_cell.angle_beta   90.00
_cell.angle_gamma   90.00
#
_symmetry.space_group_name_H-M   'P 1'
#
loop_
_entity.id
_entity.type
_entity.pdbx_description
1 polymer ?
#
loop_
_entity_poly.entity_id
_entity_poly.type
_entity_poly.pdbx_seq_one_letter_code
_entity_poly.pdbx_strand_id
1 'polypeptide(L)'
;MERVRNSTLEETSGNTEFYFSHFPVVRSESLTTKLRVVFDGSMKTSSGISLNETMKVGPILQDDLFSILLRLRVHKIVLISDLEKMYRQIWIHSDDRKYQKILWRKEEHEDIETFQLKTVTYGTSSAPYLAVKCLKTLANDEEKAFPNASKIAKRDFYVDDLITGVESEEEGIALYKELTVMFGKAGFNLRKWISNSESVLNAIPGENRADQLDSVFQNTMKTLGLKYNPKTDTFLFSLQPGNIQFTKRNILSEIGKLFDPLGLISPVIVTAKMFLQELWLLNFSWDEKLDEKTVLRWRQIVSGMEHINQIQIDRHAFVSSSSDIEFHGFCDASEKAYAACLYVKCKHNGETTVKLLCAKTRVAPVKQISLARLELCAALLLTNLIKKVRESLDEHSIGRQWFAWTDSQIVLAWISKLPCKWKTFVANRVSAIQEVLSPDQWKYVKSEDNPADLASRGCSSLELSNAKEWWNGPTWLVSDSYKQDNTQVVELNNVPEAKKIKVTSLVVAPELDIFGRYSHYSKLIKITSLCLRFIFNLRQKKENRATGFIKQEELSSAECCLIKMVQQEKFSEEMDRLNKNKPVNQNSKLKSLNPMIDQSGILRVGGRLENANIEFNRKHQIILPPEHKFTKLLIVHEHEKNAHAGQQVMINHLRQKFWILNSRTLIRQLLHKCLRCFRAKMPPPSNQLMGNLPKERVNATSRPFLISGVDYCGPFQIKRLGGRMNTFWKAYVVLFICFTTKAVHIEVASDLSTKTFLAALKRFSARRGLPAEIFSDNGTNFVGANNELKGLESSTAMMGIKWHFIPGNSPHFGGLWESNVKSYKRHLKASIGNQILTYEELLTISTIVESYLNSRPLVPMFPNDPEDFDVLTPGHFLVGGSLLSVPENNVIDVTSNRLTRWKLIQKIHQSFWKRWSTEYLHHLQQRNKWMVERNNIKLKDLVLIREDNLHPLQWAMGRVVKVHPGFDDKVRAVEVKTKNGILKRSVTRLAPLPIND
;
A
#
# COMPACT_ATOMS: atom_id res chain seq x y z
N MET A 1 -26.11 17.13 -37.31
CA MET A 1 -25.51 18.41 -36.87
C MET A 1 -26.60 19.48 -36.91
N GLU A 2 -26.44 20.56 -36.16
CA GLU A 2 -27.36 21.70 -36.17
C GLU A 2 -26.60 22.97 -36.50
N ARG A 3 -27.18 23.83 -37.33
CA ARG A 3 -26.62 25.14 -37.64
C ARG A 3 -26.82 26.05 -36.44
N VAL A 4 -25.73 26.62 -35.92
CA VAL A 4 -25.80 27.62 -34.88
C VAL A 4 -26.09 28.96 -35.56
N ARG A 5 -27.26 29.56 -35.28
CA ARG A 5 -27.54 30.92 -35.74
C ARG A 5 -26.64 31.86 -34.95
N ASN A 6 -25.74 32.56 -35.64
CA ASN A 6 -24.85 33.55 -35.02
C ASN A 6 -25.70 34.60 -34.29
N SER A 7 -25.72 34.56 -32.97
CA SER A 7 -25.71 35.81 -32.20
C SER A 7 -24.27 36.30 -32.27
N THR A 8 -24.12 37.60 -32.43
CA THR A 8 -22.86 38.35 -32.53
C THR A 8 -21.70 37.71 -31.75
N LEU A 9 -20.52 37.66 -32.38
CA LEU A 9 -19.21 37.41 -31.74
C LEU A 9 -18.90 38.54 -30.74
N GLU A 10 -19.78 38.77 -29.76
CA GLU A 10 -19.45 39.54 -28.58
C GLU A 10 -18.67 38.60 -27.66
N GLU A 11 -17.45 39.02 -27.32
CA GLU A 11 -16.61 38.44 -26.28
C GLU A 11 -17.36 38.47 -24.94
N THR A 12 -18.30 37.54 -24.77
CA THR A 12 -18.90 37.26 -23.48
C THR A 12 -17.88 36.46 -22.68
N SER A 13 -17.12 37.19 -21.86
CA SER A 13 -16.19 36.66 -20.87
C SER A 13 -16.91 35.63 -19.97
N GLY A 14 -16.88 34.35 -20.35
CA GLY A 14 -17.48 33.26 -19.57
C GLY A 14 -17.89 31.99 -20.33
N ASN A 15 -18.02 32.00 -21.66
CA ASN A 15 -18.47 30.81 -22.41
C ASN A 15 -17.30 30.09 -23.12
N THR A 16 -16.82 29.00 -22.53
CA THR A 16 -15.79 28.14 -23.14
C THR A 16 -16.41 27.28 -24.25
N GLU A 17 -15.86 27.36 -25.46
CA GLU A 17 -16.32 26.62 -26.65
C GLU A 17 -15.13 25.98 -27.38
N PHE A 18 -15.38 24.94 -28.20
CA PHE A 18 -14.33 24.25 -28.95
C PHE A 18 -14.76 23.92 -30.38
N TYR A 19 -13.88 24.19 -31.33
CA TYR A 19 -14.05 23.94 -32.75
C TYR A 19 -13.13 22.79 -33.20
N PHE A 20 -13.70 21.71 -33.71
CA PHE A 20 -12.95 20.62 -34.31
C PHE A 20 -12.37 21.02 -35.66
N SER A 21 -11.08 20.76 -35.83
CA SER A 21 -10.53 20.55 -37.16
C SER A 21 -11.08 19.24 -37.72
N HIS A 22 -11.46 19.27 -38.99
CA HIS A 22 -11.96 18.09 -39.67
C HIS A 22 -11.49 18.06 -41.12
N PHE A 23 -11.24 16.85 -41.64
CA PHE A 23 -10.77 16.64 -43.00
C PHE A 23 -11.26 15.29 -43.55
N PRO A 24 -11.43 15.16 -44.88
CA PRO A 24 -11.87 13.92 -45.48
C PRO A 24 -10.71 12.92 -45.62
N VAL A 25 -10.97 11.66 -45.29
CA VAL A 25 -10.17 10.51 -45.72
C VAL A 25 -10.98 9.75 -46.75
N VAL A 26 -10.51 9.76 -47.99
CA VAL A 26 -11.17 9.08 -49.10
C VAL A 26 -10.65 7.64 -49.17
N ARG A 27 -11.56 6.67 -49.03
CA ARG A 27 -11.29 5.24 -49.22
C ARG A 27 -11.96 4.79 -50.50
N SER A 28 -11.26 4.93 -51.62
CA SER A 28 -11.73 4.57 -52.96
C SER A 28 -12.21 3.12 -53.06
N GLU A 29 -11.64 2.22 -52.24
CA GLU A 29 -11.98 0.79 -52.16
C GLU A 29 -13.24 0.49 -51.32
N SER A 30 -13.79 1.47 -50.58
CA SER A 30 -15.01 1.26 -49.80
C SER A 30 -16.26 1.44 -50.65
N LEU A 31 -17.01 0.36 -50.85
CA LEU A 31 -18.28 0.37 -51.58
C LEU A 31 -19.36 1.24 -50.89
N THR A 32 -19.37 1.30 -49.56
CA THR A 32 -20.46 1.92 -48.76
C THR A 32 -20.10 3.28 -48.15
N THR A 33 -18.83 3.58 -47.90
CA THR A 33 -18.39 4.87 -47.33
C THR A 33 -17.09 5.34 -47.98
N LYS A 34 -17.22 5.85 -49.22
CA LYS A 34 -16.08 6.39 -50.00
C LYS A 34 -15.36 7.54 -49.29
N LEU A 35 -16.07 8.34 -48.50
CA LEU A 35 -15.51 9.46 -47.75
C LEU A 35 -15.80 9.27 -46.26
N ARG A 36 -14.75 9.31 -45.44
CA ARG A 36 -14.83 9.32 -43.98
C ARG A 36 -14.24 10.62 -43.47
N VAL A 37 -15.08 11.48 -42.89
CA VAL A 37 -14.59 12.68 -42.20
C VAL A 37 -13.82 12.23 -40.96
N VAL A 38 -12.65 12.83 -40.70
CA VAL A 38 -11.89 12.66 -39.46
C VAL A 38 -12.04 13.93 -38.65
N PHE A 39 -12.37 13.79 -37.37
CA PHE A 39 -12.42 14.91 -36.42
C PHE A 39 -11.20 14.81 -35.52
N ASP A 40 -10.35 15.84 -35.54
CA ASP A 40 -9.11 15.85 -34.77
C ASP A 40 -9.33 16.48 -33.39
N GLY A 41 -9.62 15.65 -32.39
CA GLY A 41 -9.73 16.07 -30.99
C GLY A 41 -8.37 16.22 -30.28
N SER A 42 -7.27 15.86 -30.95
CA SER A 42 -5.90 15.93 -30.41
C SER A 42 -5.15 17.17 -30.90
N MET A 43 -5.71 17.91 -31.86
CA MET A 43 -5.17 19.18 -32.31
C MET A 43 -5.13 20.18 -31.13
N LYS A 44 -3.94 20.74 -30.89
CA LYS A 44 -3.74 21.75 -29.86
C LYS A 44 -4.35 23.07 -30.31
N THR A 45 -5.09 23.71 -29.41
CA THR A 45 -5.68 25.04 -29.64
C THR A 45 -4.65 26.14 -29.40
N SER A 46 -5.05 27.40 -29.56
CA SER A 46 -4.27 28.58 -29.18
C SER A 46 -3.82 28.59 -27.71
N SER A 47 -4.52 27.83 -26.84
CA SER A 47 -4.13 27.64 -25.43
C SER A 47 -2.99 26.61 -25.23
N GLY A 48 -2.55 25.92 -26.28
CA GLY A 48 -1.57 24.84 -26.21
C GLY A 48 -2.12 23.50 -25.70
N ILE A 49 -3.42 23.44 -25.39
CA ILE A 49 -4.14 22.25 -24.90
C ILE A 49 -5.13 21.77 -25.97
N SER A 50 -5.25 20.45 -26.14
CA SER A 50 -6.23 19.78 -27.01
C SER A 50 -7.48 19.34 -26.22
N LEU A 51 -8.61 19.13 -26.92
CA LEU A 51 -9.83 18.66 -26.27
C LEU A 51 -9.60 17.29 -25.58
N ASN A 52 -8.90 16.38 -26.24
CA ASN A 52 -8.62 15.04 -25.71
C ASN A 52 -7.81 15.04 -24.40
N GLU A 53 -6.92 16.02 -24.19
CA GLU A 53 -6.16 16.20 -22.94
C GLU A 53 -7.04 16.66 -21.76
N THR A 54 -8.17 17.32 -22.05
CA THR A 54 -9.11 17.81 -21.03
C THR A 54 -10.22 16.81 -20.68
N MET A 55 -10.48 15.84 -21.57
CA MET A 55 -11.56 14.87 -21.43
C MET A 55 -11.15 13.68 -20.56
N LYS A 56 -12.10 13.16 -19.79
CA LYS A 56 -11.93 11.89 -19.06
C LYS A 56 -12.28 10.71 -19.98
N VAL A 57 -11.29 9.88 -20.28
CA VAL A 57 -11.43 8.70 -21.16
C VAL A 57 -12.45 7.68 -20.63
N GLY A 58 -12.52 7.49 -19.31
CA GLY A 58 -13.30 6.42 -18.68
C GLY A 58 -12.58 5.06 -18.73
N PRO A 59 -12.99 4.08 -17.90
CA PRO A 59 -12.42 2.72 -17.92
C PRO A 59 -12.87 1.94 -19.15
N ILE A 60 -12.09 0.95 -19.58
CA ILE A 60 -12.50 0.02 -20.64
C ILE A 60 -13.64 -0.86 -20.10
N LEU A 61 -14.80 -0.81 -20.75
CA LEU A 61 -15.98 -1.56 -20.34
C LEU A 61 -16.21 -2.86 -21.10
N GLN A 62 -15.75 -2.96 -22.35
CA GLN A 62 -15.95 -4.13 -23.20
C GLN A 62 -14.93 -5.22 -22.90
N ASP A 63 -15.28 -6.46 -23.19
CA ASP A 63 -14.33 -7.58 -23.21
C ASP A 63 -13.31 -7.37 -24.33
N ASP A 64 -12.09 -7.90 -24.14
CA ASP A 64 -11.10 -7.91 -25.21
C ASP A 64 -11.47 -8.92 -26.31
N LEU A 65 -10.94 -8.64 -27.51
CA LEU A 65 -11.20 -9.47 -28.69
C LEU A 65 -10.75 -10.92 -28.52
N PHE A 66 -9.73 -11.21 -27.70
CA PHE A 66 -9.32 -12.58 -27.43
C PHE A 66 -10.44 -13.36 -26.72
N SER A 67 -11.05 -12.78 -25.68
CA SER A 67 -12.20 -13.38 -24.98
C SER A 67 -13.40 -13.60 -25.91
N ILE A 68 -13.72 -12.63 -26.77
CA ILE A 68 -14.84 -12.72 -27.71
C ILE A 68 -14.60 -13.83 -28.76
N LEU A 69 -13.42 -13.85 -29.37
CA LEU A 69 -13.06 -14.89 -30.35
C LEU A 69 -12.95 -16.27 -29.74
N LEU A 70 -12.52 -16.37 -28.48
CA LEU A 70 -12.50 -17.64 -27.76
C LEU A 70 -13.92 -18.20 -27.56
N ARG A 71 -14.87 -17.37 -27.13
CA ARG A 71 -16.29 -17.75 -27.03
C ARG A 71 -16.88 -18.09 -28.39
N LEU A 72 -16.51 -17.34 -29.44
CA LEU A 72 -16.90 -17.64 -30.80
C LEU A 72 -16.51 -19.07 -31.21
N ARG A 73 -15.39 -19.62 -30.73
CA ARG A 73 -14.97 -21.01 -31.01
C ARG A 73 -15.79 -22.08 -30.28
N VAL A 74 -16.56 -21.69 -29.26
CA VAL A 74 -17.43 -22.58 -28.47
C VAL A 74 -18.73 -22.86 -29.19
N HIS A 75 -19.32 -21.84 -29.79
CA HIS A 75 -20.67 -21.92 -30.35
C HIS A 75 -20.69 -22.75 -31.64
N LYS A 76 -21.67 -23.66 -31.77
CA LYS A 76 -21.86 -24.40 -33.03
C LYS A 76 -22.35 -23.48 -34.15
N ILE A 77 -23.35 -22.65 -33.86
CA ILE A 77 -23.95 -21.69 -34.79
C ILE A 77 -23.50 -20.28 -34.44
N VAL A 78 -23.02 -19.52 -35.42
CA VAL A 78 -22.44 -18.19 -35.23
C VAL A 78 -23.38 -17.11 -35.74
N LEU A 79 -23.46 -15.97 -35.04
CA LEU A 79 -24.08 -14.76 -35.55
C LEU A 79 -23.12 -13.58 -35.40
N ILE A 80 -22.81 -12.93 -36.53
CA ILE A 80 -21.97 -11.73 -36.57
C ILE A 80 -22.74 -10.61 -37.26
N SER A 81 -22.66 -9.39 -36.73
CA SER A 81 -23.35 -8.22 -37.27
C SER A 81 -22.61 -6.92 -36.92
N ASP A 82 -22.86 -5.87 -37.70
CA ASP A 82 -22.34 -4.50 -37.52
C ASP A 82 -23.45 -3.57 -37.02
N LEU A 83 -23.16 -2.76 -36.00
CA LEU A 83 -24.01 -1.64 -35.59
C LEU A 83 -23.81 -0.45 -36.53
N GLU A 84 -24.86 -0.10 -37.26
CA GLU A 84 -24.79 1.00 -38.22
C GLU A 84 -24.40 2.32 -37.55
N LYS A 85 -23.20 2.83 -37.86
CA LYS A 85 -22.75 4.17 -37.43
C LYS A 85 -22.94 4.37 -35.92
N MET A 86 -22.62 3.36 -35.11
CA MET A 86 -22.85 3.30 -33.65
C MET A 86 -22.69 4.65 -32.92
N TYR A 87 -21.53 5.32 -33.06
CA TYR A 87 -21.27 6.61 -32.40
C TYR A 87 -22.28 7.71 -32.77
N ARG A 88 -22.75 7.72 -34.02
CA ARG A 88 -23.68 8.73 -34.54
C ARG A 88 -25.13 8.48 -34.13
N GLN A 89 -25.46 7.34 -33.53
CA GLN A 89 -26.78 7.06 -32.97
C GLN A 89 -26.92 7.57 -31.52
N ILE A 90 -25.80 7.92 -30.87
CA ILE A 90 -25.78 8.30 -29.46
C ILE A 90 -25.74 9.81 -29.31
N TRP A 91 -26.72 10.38 -28.63
CA TRP A 91 -26.76 11.83 -28.36
C TRP A 91 -25.81 12.21 -27.23
N ILE A 92 -25.19 13.38 -27.39
CA ILE A 92 -24.43 14.05 -26.32
C ILE A 92 -25.38 14.97 -25.56
N HIS A 93 -25.12 15.11 -24.26
CA HIS A 93 -25.81 16.05 -23.39
C HIS A 93 -25.74 17.47 -23.97
N SER A 94 -26.84 18.25 -23.88
CA SER A 94 -26.94 19.58 -24.50
C SER A 94 -25.77 20.49 -24.15
N ASP A 95 -25.36 20.47 -22.89
CA ASP A 95 -24.36 21.38 -22.32
C ASP A 95 -22.94 21.09 -22.84
N ASP A 96 -22.67 19.86 -23.27
CA ASP A 96 -21.37 19.42 -23.76
C ASP A 96 -21.23 19.58 -25.29
N ARG A 97 -22.36 19.75 -26.01
CA ARG A 97 -22.35 19.93 -27.46
C ARG A 97 -21.55 21.16 -27.88
N LYS A 98 -21.43 22.19 -27.02
CA LYS A 98 -20.70 23.44 -27.32
C LYS A 98 -19.19 23.23 -27.52
N TYR A 99 -18.68 22.08 -27.07
CA TYR A 99 -17.32 21.64 -27.31
C TYR A 99 -17.16 20.81 -28.59
N GLN A 100 -18.23 20.67 -29.39
CA GLN A 100 -18.22 19.91 -30.64
C GLN A 100 -18.69 20.74 -31.83
N LYS A 101 -18.17 21.96 -31.94
CA LYS A 101 -18.46 22.83 -33.09
C LYS A 101 -17.55 22.50 -34.27
N ILE A 102 -18.02 22.73 -35.48
CA ILE A 102 -17.24 22.69 -36.72
C ILE A 102 -17.56 23.91 -37.57
N LEU A 103 -16.59 24.29 -38.40
CA LEU A 103 -16.78 25.27 -39.45
C LEU A 103 -16.97 24.53 -40.77
N TRP A 104 -18.01 24.91 -41.53
CA TRP A 104 -18.30 24.29 -42.82
C TRP A 104 -18.96 25.31 -43.76
N ARG A 105 -18.61 25.21 -45.05
CA ARG A 105 -19.28 25.87 -46.17
C ARG A 105 -19.36 24.85 -47.30
N LYS A 106 -20.39 24.91 -48.15
CA LYS A 106 -20.54 23.94 -49.24
C LYS A 106 -19.61 24.30 -50.40
N GLU A 107 -19.57 25.58 -50.74
CA GLU A 107 -18.76 26.11 -51.84
C GLU A 107 -17.79 27.20 -51.34
N GLU A 108 -16.71 27.47 -52.07
CA GLU A 108 -15.70 28.45 -51.65
C GLU A 108 -16.22 29.89 -51.55
N HIS A 109 -17.28 30.21 -52.31
CA HIS A 109 -17.91 31.52 -52.38
C HIS A 109 -19.05 31.71 -51.36
N GLU A 110 -19.44 30.64 -50.65
CA GLU A 110 -20.41 30.72 -49.56
C GLU A 110 -19.74 31.14 -48.25
N ASP A 111 -20.51 31.81 -47.39
CA ASP A 111 -20.07 32.17 -46.04
C ASP A 111 -19.81 30.93 -45.18
N ILE A 112 -18.79 31.00 -44.33
CA ILE A 112 -18.47 29.93 -43.39
C ILE A 112 -19.55 29.87 -42.30
N GLU A 113 -20.23 28.74 -42.21
CA GLU A 113 -21.25 28.49 -41.20
C GLU A 113 -20.67 27.68 -40.03
N THR A 114 -21.19 27.96 -38.82
CA THR A 114 -20.88 27.17 -37.63
C THR A 114 -21.95 26.10 -37.42
N PHE A 115 -21.51 24.84 -37.34
CA PHE A 115 -22.36 23.71 -36.99
C PHE A 115 -21.95 23.11 -35.66
N GLN A 116 -22.91 22.52 -34.96
CA GLN A 116 -22.72 21.80 -33.71
C GLN A 116 -23.06 20.32 -33.90
N LEU A 117 -22.14 19.44 -33.51
CA LEU A 117 -22.36 18.00 -33.54
C LEU A 117 -23.21 17.59 -32.33
N LYS A 118 -24.29 16.84 -32.57
CA LYS A 118 -25.25 16.42 -31.54
C LYS A 118 -24.92 15.06 -30.93
N THR A 119 -24.07 14.30 -31.59
CA THR A 119 -23.87 12.87 -31.32
C THR A 119 -22.41 12.60 -30.97
N VAL A 120 -22.16 11.45 -30.34
CA VAL A 120 -20.79 11.05 -29.97
C VAL A 120 -19.90 11.09 -31.22
N THR A 121 -18.83 11.88 -31.12
CA THR A 121 -17.90 12.11 -32.22
C THR A 121 -16.67 11.24 -32.03
N TYR A 122 -16.45 10.31 -32.96
CA TYR A 122 -15.22 9.51 -33.02
C TYR A 122 -14.00 10.43 -33.20
N GLY A 123 -12.86 10.05 -32.62
CA GLY A 123 -11.67 10.91 -32.52
C GLY A 123 -11.58 11.66 -31.18
N THR A 124 -12.65 11.67 -30.39
CA THR A 124 -12.59 12.10 -28.99
C THR A 124 -12.19 10.97 -28.05
N SER A 125 -11.45 11.29 -26.99
CA SER A 125 -10.85 10.30 -26.09
C SER A 125 -11.90 9.52 -25.27
N SER A 126 -13.05 10.12 -24.95
CA SER A 126 -14.14 9.44 -24.22
C SER A 126 -15.15 8.72 -25.11
N ALA A 127 -15.08 8.85 -26.44
CA ALA A 127 -16.09 8.27 -27.35
C ALA A 127 -16.26 6.75 -27.18
N PRO A 128 -15.19 5.93 -27.08
CA PRO A 128 -15.34 4.49 -26.91
C PRO A 128 -16.07 4.12 -25.63
N TYR A 129 -15.75 4.79 -24.51
CA TYR A 129 -16.43 4.59 -23.23
C TYR A 129 -17.91 4.92 -23.34
N LEU A 130 -18.25 6.10 -23.87
CA LEU A 130 -19.64 6.53 -24.02
C LEU A 130 -20.44 5.56 -24.88
N ALA A 131 -19.84 5.09 -25.99
CA ALA A 131 -20.50 4.17 -26.90
C ALA A 131 -20.83 2.83 -26.24
N VAL A 132 -19.84 2.18 -25.63
CA VAL A 132 -20.04 0.89 -24.94
C VAL A 132 -20.93 1.05 -23.71
N LYS A 133 -20.83 2.17 -22.98
CA LYS A 133 -21.68 2.44 -21.81
C LYS A 133 -23.15 2.56 -22.20
N CYS A 134 -23.46 3.16 -23.35
CA CYS A 134 -24.82 3.21 -23.87
C CYS A 134 -25.36 1.80 -24.18
N LEU A 135 -24.56 0.96 -24.84
CA LEU A 135 -24.95 -0.44 -25.10
C LEU A 135 -25.22 -1.21 -23.81
N LYS A 136 -24.33 -1.10 -22.82
CA LYS A 136 -24.53 -1.75 -21.51
C LYS A 136 -25.74 -1.22 -20.76
N THR A 137 -26.06 0.07 -20.91
CA THR A 137 -27.22 0.68 -20.27
C THR A 137 -28.50 0.17 -20.92
N LEU A 138 -28.58 0.17 -22.26
CA LEU A 138 -29.68 -0.46 -22.99
C LEU A 138 -29.90 -1.93 -22.58
N ALA A 139 -28.81 -2.70 -22.50
CA ALA A 139 -28.86 -4.10 -22.08
C ALA A 139 -29.26 -4.30 -20.61
N ASN A 140 -29.10 -3.30 -19.75
CA ASN A 140 -29.60 -3.36 -18.37
C ASN A 140 -31.08 -2.98 -18.30
N ASP A 141 -31.48 -1.94 -19.04
CA ASP A 141 -32.84 -1.41 -19.04
C ASP A 141 -33.83 -2.44 -19.64
N GLU A 142 -33.39 -3.16 -20.67
CA GLU A 142 -34.19 -4.16 -21.39
C GLU A 142 -34.00 -5.61 -20.90
N GLU A 143 -33.19 -5.83 -19.84
CA GLU A 143 -32.81 -7.17 -19.35
C GLU A 143 -34.01 -8.06 -18.98
N LYS A 144 -35.08 -7.45 -18.47
CA LYS A 144 -36.31 -8.16 -18.10
C LYS A 144 -37.09 -8.65 -19.33
N ALA A 145 -37.06 -7.89 -20.42
CA ALA A 145 -37.82 -8.20 -21.63
C ALA A 145 -37.04 -9.11 -22.58
N PHE A 146 -35.72 -8.92 -22.66
CA PHE A 146 -34.83 -9.66 -23.58
C PHE A 146 -33.57 -10.14 -22.83
N PRO A 147 -33.68 -11.16 -21.95
CA PRO A 147 -32.57 -11.60 -21.10
C PRO A 147 -31.38 -12.15 -21.90
N ASN A 148 -31.62 -12.90 -22.98
CA ASN A 148 -30.56 -13.50 -23.80
C ASN A 148 -29.82 -12.43 -24.62
N ALA A 149 -30.56 -11.59 -25.34
CA ALA A 149 -30.00 -10.46 -26.07
C ALA A 149 -29.22 -9.50 -25.15
N SER A 150 -29.72 -9.25 -23.94
CA SER A 150 -29.07 -8.40 -22.94
C SER A 150 -27.75 -9.00 -22.43
N LYS A 151 -27.71 -10.31 -22.17
CA LYS A 151 -26.47 -11.01 -21.78
C LYS A 151 -25.41 -10.87 -22.87
N ILE A 152 -25.79 -11.10 -24.12
CA ILE A 152 -24.91 -11.02 -25.29
C ILE A 152 -24.45 -9.57 -25.52
N ALA A 153 -25.35 -8.59 -25.42
CA ALA A 153 -25.02 -7.17 -25.58
C ALA A 153 -23.98 -6.68 -24.56
N LYS A 154 -23.98 -7.23 -23.34
CA LYS A 154 -23.00 -6.88 -22.30
C LYS A 154 -21.62 -7.49 -22.54
N ARG A 155 -21.52 -8.60 -23.27
CA ARG A 155 -20.34 -9.49 -23.29
C ARG A 155 -19.68 -9.63 -24.67
N ASP A 156 -20.46 -9.67 -25.75
CA ASP A 156 -20.03 -10.17 -27.06
C ASP A 156 -19.91 -9.07 -28.14
N PHE A 157 -19.97 -7.79 -27.72
CA PHE A 157 -19.64 -6.65 -28.58
C PHE A 157 -18.17 -6.27 -28.49
N TYR A 158 -17.53 -6.10 -29.64
CA TYR A 158 -16.25 -5.43 -29.80
C TYR A 158 -16.47 -4.12 -30.54
N VAL A 159 -16.59 -3.02 -29.81
CA VAL A 159 -16.98 -1.71 -30.36
C VAL A 159 -18.33 -1.80 -31.08
N ASP A 160 -18.36 -1.66 -32.40
CA ASP A 160 -19.54 -1.70 -33.27
C ASP A 160 -19.89 -3.11 -33.76
N ASP A 161 -18.99 -4.07 -33.62
CA ASP A 161 -19.20 -5.44 -34.09
C ASP A 161 -19.75 -6.35 -33.00
N LEU A 162 -20.87 -7.00 -33.30
CA LEU A 162 -21.42 -8.11 -32.54
C LEU A 162 -20.81 -9.42 -33.04
N ILE A 163 -20.16 -10.17 -32.16
CA ILE A 163 -19.57 -11.48 -32.50
C ILE A 163 -20.04 -12.50 -31.46
N THR A 164 -21.09 -13.26 -31.78
CA THR A 164 -21.75 -14.17 -30.83
C THR A 164 -22.12 -15.50 -31.48
N GLY A 165 -22.77 -16.39 -30.73
CA GLY A 165 -23.28 -17.65 -31.23
C GLY A 165 -24.14 -18.40 -30.23
N VAL A 166 -24.67 -19.54 -30.67
CA VAL A 166 -25.60 -20.42 -29.97
C VAL A 166 -25.36 -21.88 -30.37
N GLU A 167 -26.09 -22.82 -29.76
CA GLU A 167 -25.90 -24.26 -30.03
C GLU A 167 -26.80 -24.77 -31.16
N SER A 168 -28.01 -24.21 -31.31
CA SER A 168 -29.00 -24.65 -32.31
C SER A 168 -29.40 -23.54 -33.29
N GLU A 169 -29.94 -23.92 -34.45
CA GLU A 169 -30.40 -22.96 -35.45
C GLU A 169 -31.65 -22.20 -34.99
N GLU A 170 -32.55 -22.87 -34.25
CA GLU A 170 -33.76 -22.28 -33.68
C GLU A 170 -33.41 -21.18 -32.66
N GLU A 171 -32.45 -21.46 -31.77
CA GLU A 171 -31.92 -20.48 -30.84
C GLU A 171 -31.31 -19.28 -31.59
N GLY A 172 -30.65 -19.54 -32.72
CA GLY A 172 -30.01 -18.51 -33.53
C GLY A 172 -31.01 -17.55 -34.15
N ILE A 173 -32.10 -18.09 -34.71
CA ILE A 173 -33.20 -17.31 -35.27
C ILE A 173 -33.92 -16.51 -34.18
N ALA A 174 -34.16 -17.12 -33.01
CA ALA A 174 -34.77 -16.45 -31.86
C ALA A 174 -33.89 -15.28 -31.37
N LEU A 175 -32.59 -15.53 -31.21
CA LEU A 175 -31.62 -14.53 -30.77
C LEU A 175 -31.51 -13.36 -31.75
N TYR A 176 -31.46 -13.63 -33.05
CA TYR A 176 -31.49 -12.59 -34.09
C TYR A 176 -32.70 -11.66 -33.93
N LYS A 177 -33.89 -12.23 -33.71
CA LYS A 177 -35.14 -11.47 -33.51
C LYS A 177 -35.08 -10.64 -32.23
N GLU A 178 -34.67 -11.23 -31.11
CA GLU A 178 -34.55 -10.51 -29.84
C GLU A 178 -33.57 -9.34 -29.94
N LEU A 179 -32.39 -9.55 -30.53
CA LEU A 179 -31.38 -8.51 -30.72
C LEU A 179 -31.91 -7.37 -31.59
N THR A 180 -32.53 -7.70 -32.73
CA THR A 180 -33.06 -6.69 -33.65
C THR A 180 -34.14 -5.83 -32.99
N VAL A 181 -35.04 -6.43 -32.22
CA VAL A 181 -36.10 -5.69 -31.51
C VAL A 181 -35.52 -4.84 -30.38
N MET A 182 -34.64 -5.40 -29.54
CA MET A 182 -34.05 -4.71 -28.39
C MET A 182 -33.22 -3.50 -28.84
N PHE A 183 -32.32 -3.66 -29.81
CA PHE A 183 -31.51 -2.57 -30.34
C PHE A 183 -32.36 -1.54 -31.10
N GLY A 184 -33.40 -1.99 -31.81
CA GLY A 184 -34.35 -1.13 -32.50
C GLY A 184 -35.07 -0.13 -31.59
N LYS A 185 -35.39 -0.51 -30.34
CA LYS A 185 -36.00 0.41 -29.35
C LYS A 185 -35.14 1.64 -29.03
N ALA A 186 -33.82 1.50 -29.15
CA ALA A 186 -32.86 2.58 -28.90
C ALA A 186 -32.37 3.26 -30.19
N GLY A 187 -32.94 2.92 -31.35
CA GLY A 187 -32.51 3.44 -32.64
C GLY A 187 -31.18 2.88 -33.14
N PHE A 188 -30.69 1.79 -32.53
CA PHE A 188 -29.53 1.04 -33.01
C PHE A 188 -29.98 0.02 -34.05
N ASN A 189 -29.47 0.13 -35.27
CA ASN A 189 -29.78 -0.80 -36.36
C ASN A 189 -28.61 -1.78 -36.58
N LEU A 190 -28.91 -3.08 -36.45
CA LEU A 190 -27.96 -4.18 -36.70
C LEU A 190 -28.08 -4.64 -38.15
N ARG A 191 -26.96 -4.60 -38.88
CA ARG A 191 -26.90 -4.92 -40.31
C ARG A 191 -25.72 -5.84 -40.64
N LYS A 192 -25.59 -6.20 -41.90
CA LYS A 192 -24.50 -7.06 -42.42
C LYS A 192 -24.38 -8.36 -41.63
N TRP A 193 -25.50 -9.02 -41.40
CA TRP A 193 -25.54 -10.27 -40.67
C TRP A 193 -24.83 -11.38 -41.43
N ILE A 194 -24.05 -12.17 -40.69
CA ILE A 194 -23.30 -13.32 -41.18
C ILE A 194 -23.49 -14.48 -40.22
N SER A 195 -23.67 -15.68 -40.76
CA SER A 195 -23.77 -16.93 -40.01
C SER A 195 -23.19 -18.09 -40.83
N ASN A 196 -22.73 -19.14 -40.14
CA ASN A 196 -22.32 -20.40 -40.74
C ASN A 196 -23.50 -21.35 -41.05
N SER A 197 -24.72 -21.02 -40.61
CA SER A 197 -25.94 -21.78 -40.96
C SER A 197 -26.75 -21.05 -42.03
N GLU A 198 -27.06 -21.75 -43.12
CA GLU A 198 -27.95 -21.24 -44.17
C GLU A 198 -29.38 -21.03 -43.65
N SER A 199 -29.85 -21.88 -42.74
CA SER A 199 -31.17 -21.76 -42.11
C SER A 199 -31.33 -20.43 -41.36
N VAL A 200 -30.33 -20.08 -40.53
CA VAL A 200 -30.30 -18.79 -39.81
C VAL A 200 -30.19 -17.62 -40.78
N LEU A 201 -29.31 -17.69 -41.80
CA LEU A 201 -29.20 -16.64 -42.81
C LEU A 201 -30.51 -16.43 -43.58
N ASN A 202 -31.22 -17.50 -43.90
CA ASN A 202 -32.48 -17.45 -44.65
C ASN A 202 -33.60 -16.75 -43.87
N ALA A 203 -33.57 -16.81 -42.54
CA ALA A 203 -34.50 -16.08 -41.67
C ALA A 203 -34.26 -14.56 -41.61
N ILE A 204 -33.11 -14.08 -42.08
CA ILE A 204 -32.73 -12.65 -42.04
C ILE A 204 -33.10 -12.00 -43.38
N PRO A 205 -33.71 -10.79 -43.42
CA PRO A 205 -34.00 -10.08 -44.67
C PRO A 205 -32.74 -9.87 -45.52
N GLY A 206 -32.84 -10.07 -46.84
CA GLY A 206 -31.70 -10.01 -47.76
C GLY A 206 -30.90 -8.70 -47.70
N GLU A 207 -31.60 -7.58 -47.51
CA GLU A 207 -31.01 -6.23 -47.33
C GLU A 207 -30.11 -6.09 -46.09
N ASN A 208 -30.32 -6.93 -45.08
CA ASN A 208 -29.57 -6.92 -43.83
C ASN A 208 -28.45 -7.97 -43.80
N ARG A 209 -28.32 -8.82 -44.84
CA ARG A 209 -27.23 -9.79 -44.97
C ARG A 209 -25.96 -9.11 -45.49
N ALA A 210 -24.79 -9.65 -45.17
CA ALA A 210 -23.55 -9.20 -45.81
C ALA A 210 -23.45 -9.75 -47.26
N ASP A 211 -22.79 -9.01 -48.14
CA ASP A 211 -22.48 -9.48 -49.50
C ASP A 211 -21.54 -10.70 -49.43
N GLN A 212 -21.74 -11.70 -50.32
CA GLN A 212 -21.10 -13.03 -50.28
C GLN A 212 -19.55 -13.06 -50.28
N LEU A 213 -18.88 -11.91 -50.42
CA LEU A 213 -17.43 -11.75 -50.51
C LEU A 213 -16.80 -10.97 -49.34
N ASP A 214 -17.61 -10.40 -48.43
CA ASP A 214 -17.09 -9.72 -47.24
C ASP A 214 -16.68 -10.78 -46.21
N SER A 215 -15.43 -11.25 -46.27
CA SER A 215 -14.87 -12.05 -45.18
C SER A 215 -15.01 -11.26 -43.88
N VAL A 216 -15.59 -11.87 -42.85
CA VAL A 216 -16.26 -11.15 -41.74
C VAL A 216 -15.38 -10.13 -41.02
N PHE A 217 -14.08 -10.40 -40.95
CA PHE A 217 -13.11 -9.54 -40.31
C PHE A 217 -12.51 -8.45 -41.22
N GLN A 218 -12.86 -8.37 -42.51
CA GLN A 218 -12.29 -7.35 -43.42
C GLN A 218 -12.68 -5.91 -43.07
N ASN A 219 -13.86 -5.66 -42.49
CA ASN A 219 -14.28 -4.29 -42.16
C ASN A 219 -13.87 -3.85 -40.75
N THR A 220 -13.92 -4.72 -39.75
CA THR A 220 -13.43 -4.49 -38.36
C THR A 220 -11.91 -4.55 -38.26
N MET A 221 -11.28 -5.48 -38.99
CA MET A 221 -9.86 -5.84 -38.94
C MET A 221 -9.19 -5.60 -40.29
N LYS A 222 -9.52 -4.47 -40.93
CA LYS A 222 -8.98 -3.99 -42.21
C LYS A 222 -7.45 -3.79 -42.21
N THR A 223 -6.79 -4.01 -41.08
CA THR A 223 -5.36 -3.78 -40.84
C THR A 223 -4.61 -5.03 -40.32
N LEU A 224 -5.30 -6.16 -40.11
CA LEU A 224 -4.84 -7.16 -39.13
C LEU A 224 -4.85 -8.63 -39.64
N GLY A 225 -5.45 -8.99 -40.77
CA GLY A 225 -5.05 -10.24 -41.47
C GLY A 225 -5.65 -11.58 -41.02
N LEU A 226 -6.41 -11.67 -39.91
CA LEU A 226 -7.30 -12.83 -39.63
C LEU A 226 -8.62 -12.68 -40.40
N LYS A 227 -9.05 -13.73 -41.11
CA LYS A 227 -10.30 -13.82 -41.88
C LYS A 227 -11.13 -15.01 -41.39
N TYR A 228 -12.44 -14.92 -41.51
CA TYR A 228 -13.38 -16.01 -41.21
C TYR A 228 -14.23 -16.30 -42.44
N ASN A 229 -14.29 -17.58 -42.80
CA ASN A 229 -15.15 -18.09 -43.85
C ASN A 229 -16.35 -18.82 -43.23
N PRO A 230 -17.56 -18.24 -43.28
CA PRO A 230 -18.75 -18.84 -42.68
C PRO A 230 -19.20 -20.12 -43.39
N LYS A 231 -18.93 -20.27 -44.71
CA LYS A 231 -19.38 -21.44 -45.48
C LYS A 231 -18.65 -22.72 -45.09
N THR A 232 -17.33 -22.62 -44.92
CA THR A 232 -16.48 -23.74 -44.50
C THR A 232 -16.26 -23.78 -42.99
N ASP A 233 -16.74 -22.76 -42.27
CA ASP A 233 -16.55 -22.55 -40.85
C ASP A 233 -15.08 -22.52 -40.39
N THR A 234 -14.21 -21.89 -41.18
CA THR A 234 -12.76 -21.85 -40.94
C THR A 234 -12.21 -20.43 -40.79
N PHE A 235 -11.18 -20.31 -39.96
CA PHE A 235 -10.29 -19.17 -39.93
C PHE A 235 -9.20 -19.29 -40.98
N LEU A 236 -8.87 -18.17 -41.61
CA LEU A 236 -7.87 -18.02 -42.66
C LEU A 236 -6.97 -16.82 -42.30
N PHE A 237 -5.72 -16.87 -42.70
CA PHE A 237 -4.80 -15.73 -42.57
C PHE A 237 -4.45 -15.18 -43.94
N SER A 238 -4.20 -13.87 -44.00
CA SER A 238 -3.86 -13.19 -45.24
C SER A 238 -2.61 -12.35 -45.05
N LEU A 239 -1.51 -12.78 -45.66
CA LEU A 239 -0.29 -12.01 -45.81
C LEU A 239 -0.18 -11.53 -47.25
N GLN A 240 -0.09 -10.21 -47.44
CA GLN A 240 0.38 -9.61 -48.68
C GLN A 240 1.67 -8.84 -48.35
N PRO A 241 2.85 -9.39 -48.72
CA PRO A 241 4.12 -8.72 -48.46
C PRO A 241 4.15 -7.40 -49.23
N GLY A 242 4.28 -6.30 -48.52
CA GLY A 242 4.42 -4.99 -49.17
C GLY A 242 5.81 -4.83 -49.79
N ASN A 243 5.89 -4.05 -50.87
CA ASN A 243 7.16 -3.57 -51.40
C ASN A 243 7.62 -2.37 -50.57
N ILE A 244 8.44 -2.61 -49.55
CA ILE A 244 8.69 -1.61 -48.50
C ILE A 244 10.17 -1.29 -48.39
N GLN A 245 10.48 -0.05 -47.99
CA GLN A 245 11.83 0.30 -47.54
C GLN A 245 12.18 -0.52 -46.29
N PHE A 246 13.30 -1.23 -46.33
CA PHE A 246 13.75 -2.08 -45.21
C PHE A 246 14.27 -1.20 -44.06
N THR A 247 13.34 -0.71 -43.24
CA THR A 247 13.58 0.00 -41.98
C THR A 247 12.88 -0.74 -40.85
N LYS A 248 13.33 -0.49 -39.62
CA LYS A 248 12.75 -1.12 -38.42
C LYS A 248 11.26 -0.82 -38.25
N ARG A 249 10.84 0.43 -38.52
CA ARG A 249 9.42 0.86 -38.46
C ARG A 249 8.56 0.05 -39.42
N ASN A 250 9.04 -0.13 -40.64
CA ASN A 250 8.32 -0.82 -41.69
C ASN A 250 8.20 -2.33 -41.44
N ILE A 251 9.26 -2.96 -40.92
CA ILE A 251 9.21 -4.36 -40.50
C ILE A 251 8.22 -4.56 -39.35
N LEU A 252 8.22 -3.67 -38.35
CA LEU A 252 7.20 -3.72 -37.30
C LEU A 252 5.78 -3.57 -37.88
N SER A 253 5.60 -2.70 -38.87
CA SER A 253 4.32 -2.55 -39.57
C SER A 253 3.91 -3.85 -40.29
N GLU A 254 4.83 -4.55 -40.95
CA GLU A 254 4.54 -5.85 -41.58
C GLU A 254 4.17 -6.92 -40.56
N ILE A 255 4.90 -7.00 -39.45
CA ILE A 255 4.56 -7.92 -38.35
C ILE A 255 3.16 -7.60 -37.80
N GLY A 256 2.81 -6.30 -37.71
CA GLY A 256 1.50 -5.85 -37.28
C GLY A 256 0.35 -6.26 -38.20
N LYS A 257 0.61 -6.49 -39.49
CA LYS A 257 -0.40 -6.99 -40.44
C LYS A 257 -0.80 -8.45 -40.18
N LEU A 258 0.07 -9.23 -39.52
CA LEU A 258 -0.21 -10.60 -39.08
C LEU A 258 -0.77 -10.58 -37.65
N PHE A 259 -2.03 -10.19 -37.53
CA PHE A 259 -2.74 -10.20 -36.26
C PHE A 259 -3.34 -11.57 -36.00
N ASP A 260 -2.82 -12.19 -34.98
CA ASP A 260 -3.27 -13.48 -34.48
C ASP A 260 -3.65 -13.32 -33.01
N PRO A 261 -4.90 -12.91 -32.73
CA PRO A 261 -5.34 -12.64 -31.37
C PRO A 261 -5.32 -13.91 -30.51
N LEU A 262 -5.70 -15.07 -31.10
CA LEU A 262 -5.75 -16.37 -30.43
C LEU A 262 -4.40 -17.10 -30.38
N GLY A 263 -3.40 -16.68 -31.16
CA GLY A 263 -2.08 -17.29 -31.21
C GLY A 263 -1.98 -18.59 -32.03
N LEU A 264 -2.93 -18.84 -32.93
CA LEU A 264 -3.00 -20.08 -33.72
C LEU A 264 -1.80 -20.29 -34.66
N ILE A 265 -1.24 -19.20 -35.21
CA ILE A 265 -0.05 -19.19 -36.06
C ILE A 265 1.17 -18.58 -35.35
N SER A 266 1.12 -18.54 -34.02
CA SER A 266 2.19 -17.97 -33.19
C SER A 266 3.58 -18.58 -33.41
N PRO A 267 3.76 -19.87 -33.79
CA PRO A 267 5.07 -20.42 -34.18
C PRO A 267 5.70 -19.71 -35.38
N VAL A 268 4.90 -19.19 -36.31
CA VAL A 268 5.44 -18.45 -37.46
C VAL A 268 5.71 -17.00 -37.07
N ILE A 269 4.77 -16.35 -36.36
CA ILE A 269 4.89 -14.95 -35.96
C ILE A 269 6.08 -14.71 -34.99
N VAL A 270 6.40 -15.67 -34.13
CA VAL A 270 7.50 -15.51 -33.16
C VAL A 270 8.86 -15.33 -33.86
N THR A 271 9.07 -15.95 -35.02
CA THR A 271 10.31 -15.80 -35.80
C THR A 271 10.55 -14.35 -36.21
N ALA A 272 9.51 -13.66 -36.67
CA ALA A 272 9.59 -12.24 -37.02
C ALA A 272 9.73 -11.33 -35.79
N LYS A 273 9.09 -11.68 -34.66
CA LYS A 273 9.27 -10.95 -33.39
C LYS A 273 10.69 -11.07 -32.84
N MET A 274 11.30 -12.25 -32.97
CA MET A 274 12.70 -12.46 -32.59
C MET A 274 13.65 -11.65 -33.47
N PHE A 275 13.38 -11.58 -34.78
CA PHE A 275 14.13 -10.72 -35.69
C PHE A 275 14.01 -9.23 -35.32
N LEU A 276 12.82 -8.76 -34.91
CA LEU A 276 12.68 -7.39 -34.43
C LEU A 276 13.54 -7.12 -33.18
N GLN A 277 13.67 -8.09 -32.27
CA GLN A 277 14.57 -7.98 -31.13
C GLN A 277 16.05 -7.95 -31.56
N GLU A 278 16.43 -8.74 -32.56
CA GLU A 278 17.77 -8.71 -33.17
C GLU A 278 18.10 -7.31 -33.70
N LEU A 279 17.17 -6.65 -34.40
CA LEU A 279 17.33 -5.27 -34.86
C LEU A 279 17.51 -4.26 -33.72
N TRP A 280 16.99 -4.53 -32.52
CA TRP A 280 17.25 -3.71 -31.33
C TRP A 280 18.64 -3.95 -30.77
N LEU A 281 19.12 -5.20 -30.75
CA LEU A 281 20.48 -5.53 -30.30
C LEU A 281 21.56 -4.95 -31.23
N LEU A 282 21.26 -4.84 -32.52
CA LEU A 282 22.11 -4.19 -33.52
C LEU A 282 22.05 -2.65 -33.49
N ASN A 283 21.25 -2.05 -32.60
CA ASN A 283 21.14 -0.59 -32.39
C ASN A 283 20.70 0.25 -33.62
N PHE A 284 19.99 -0.33 -34.60
CA PHE A 284 19.41 0.45 -35.70
C PHE A 284 18.43 1.53 -35.19
N SER A 285 18.30 2.67 -35.87
CA SER A 285 17.22 3.63 -35.61
C SER A 285 15.89 3.21 -36.28
N TRP A 286 14.79 3.91 -36.00
CA TRP A 286 13.45 3.54 -36.51
C TRP A 286 13.34 3.59 -38.05
N ASP A 287 13.91 4.63 -38.64
CA ASP A 287 13.80 4.97 -40.07
C ASP A 287 15.14 4.79 -40.81
N GLU A 288 16.13 4.18 -40.15
CA GLU A 288 17.42 3.83 -40.73
C GLU A 288 17.29 2.64 -41.69
N LYS A 289 18.02 2.69 -42.81
CA LYS A 289 18.08 1.60 -43.79
C LYS A 289 18.92 0.46 -43.22
N LEU A 290 18.38 -0.75 -43.29
CA LEU A 290 19.09 -1.97 -42.88
C LEU A 290 20.19 -2.34 -43.87
N ASP A 291 21.26 -2.97 -43.36
CA ASP A 291 22.34 -3.52 -44.16
C ASP A 291 21.90 -4.76 -44.95
N GLU A 292 22.60 -5.08 -46.04
CA GLU A 292 22.21 -6.15 -46.97
C GLU A 292 22.05 -7.52 -46.29
N LYS A 293 22.91 -7.83 -45.32
CA LYS A 293 22.84 -9.10 -44.56
C LYS A 293 21.53 -9.22 -43.79
N THR A 294 21.14 -8.15 -43.09
CA THR A 294 19.90 -8.10 -42.31
C THR A 294 18.66 -8.10 -43.21
N VAL A 295 18.73 -7.41 -44.37
CA VAL A 295 17.67 -7.45 -45.39
C VAL A 295 17.48 -8.86 -45.94
N LEU A 296 18.57 -9.57 -46.25
CA LEU A 296 18.50 -10.96 -46.73
C LEU A 296 17.84 -11.86 -45.68
N ARG A 297 18.17 -11.67 -44.40
CA ARG A 297 17.57 -12.42 -43.30
C ARG A 297 16.07 -12.17 -43.19
N TRP A 298 15.62 -10.92 -43.30
CA TRP A 298 14.19 -10.60 -43.31
C TRP A 298 13.46 -11.24 -44.50
N ARG A 299 14.05 -11.20 -45.71
CA ARG A 299 13.46 -11.85 -46.89
C ARG A 299 13.28 -13.35 -46.71
N GLN A 300 14.24 -14.04 -46.10
CA GLN A 300 14.11 -15.47 -45.76
C GLN A 300 12.95 -15.75 -44.80
N ILE A 301 12.74 -14.87 -43.81
CA ILE A 301 11.62 -15.00 -42.88
C ILE A 301 10.30 -14.82 -43.64
N VAL A 302 10.19 -13.79 -44.48
CA VAL A 302 8.99 -13.51 -45.28
C VAL A 302 8.69 -14.64 -46.28
N SER A 303 9.70 -15.18 -46.97
CA SER A 303 9.50 -16.34 -47.86
C SER A 303 9.02 -17.57 -47.09
N GLY A 304 9.50 -17.75 -45.85
CA GLY A 304 9.00 -18.77 -44.94
C GLY A 304 7.53 -18.59 -44.52
N MET A 305 6.90 -17.44 -44.80
CA MET A 305 5.51 -17.12 -44.47
C MET A 305 4.54 -17.22 -45.66
N GLU A 306 5.01 -17.52 -46.87
CA GLU A 306 4.18 -17.52 -48.08
C GLU A 306 2.99 -18.50 -48.02
N HIS A 307 3.14 -19.61 -47.30
CA HIS A 307 2.10 -20.64 -47.18
C HIS A 307 1.06 -20.33 -46.09
N ILE A 308 1.18 -19.20 -45.36
CA ILE A 308 0.19 -18.79 -44.33
C ILE A 308 -1.22 -18.71 -44.92
N ASN A 309 -1.34 -18.24 -46.17
CA ASN A 309 -2.64 -18.04 -46.84
C ASN A 309 -3.39 -19.35 -47.13
N GLN A 310 -2.69 -20.49 -47.07
CA GLN A 310 -3.25 -21.82 -47.33
C GLN A 310 -3.70 -22.53 -46.04
N ILE A 311 -3.26 -22.05 -44.87
CA ILE A 311 -3.61 -22.64 -43.58
C ILE A 311 -5.08 -22.33 -43.28
N GLN A 312 -5.91 -23.39 -43.26
CA GLN A 312 -7.30 -23.32 -42.83
C GLN A 312 -7.43 -23.96 -41.45
N ILE A 313 -8.09 -23.25 -40.53
CA ILE A 313 -8.22 -23.71 -39.15
C ILE A 313 -9.69 -23.73 -38.79
N ASP A 314 -10.19 -24.85 -38.31
CA ASP A 314 -11.56 -24.93 -37.81
C ASP A 314 -11.82 -23.87 -36.74
N ARG A 315 -12.90 -23.10 -36.92
CA ARG A 315 -13.38 -22.18 -35.90
C ARG A 315 -13.93 -22.96 -34.71
N HIS A 316 -14.84 -23.92 -34.97
CA HIS A 316 -15.50 -24.69 -33.93
C HIS A 316 -14.52 -25.69 -33.29
N ALA A 317 -14.18 -25.43 -32.02
CA ALA A 317 -13.22 -26.26 -31.28
C ALA A 317 -13.89 -27.33 -30.41
N PHE A 318 -15.20 -27.22 -30.17
CA PHE A 318 -15.95 -28.06 -29.23
C PHE A 318 -16.84 -29.06 -29.98
N VAL A 319 -17.14 -30.20 -29.35
CA VAL A 319 -18.09 -31.18 -29.88
C VAL A 319 -19.24 -31.26 -28.89
N SER A 320 -20.32 -30.50 -29.11
CA SER A 320 -21.51 -30.38 -28.25
C SER A 320 -21.25 -29.91 -26.80
N SER A 321 -22.13 -29.06 -26.29
CA SER A 321 -22.11 -28.59 -24.89
C SER A 321 -22.39 -29.68 -23.83
N SER A 322 -22.84 -30.87 -24.25
CA SER A 322 -23.17 -32.01 -23.37
C SER A 322 -22.04 -33.01 -23.13
N SER A 323 -20.81 -32.69 -23.56
CA SER A 323 -19.67 -33.62 -23.60
C SER A 323 -18.77 -33.53 -22.37
N ASP A 324 -18.00 -34.60 -22.09
CA ASP A 324 -16.91 -34.54 -21.11
C ASP A 324 -15.77 -33.71 -21.71
N ILE A 325 -15.48 -32.56 -21.08
CA ILE A 325 -14.55 -31.55 -21.59
C ILE A 325 -13.35 -31.45 -20.65
N GLU A 326 -12.16 -31.64 -21.23
CA GLU A 326 -10.87 -31.52 -20.54
C GLU A 326 -10.02 -30.42 -21.22
N PHE A 327 -9.33 -29.62 -20.42
CA PHE A 327 -8.39 -28.61 -20.92
C PHE A 327 -6.95 -29.00 -20.62
N HIS A 328 -6.12 -29.03 -21.67
CA HIS A 328 -4.72 -29.44 -21.58
C HIS A 328 -3.80 -28.31 -22.06
N GLY A 329 -3.06 -27.73 -21.12
CA GLY A 329 -2.13 -26.65 -21.38
C GLY A 329 -0.70 -27.15 -21.45
N PHE A 330 0.04 -26.81 -22.50
CA PHE A 330 1.46 -27.15 -22.65
C PHE A 330 2.30 -25.87 -22.62
N CYS A 331 3.49 -25.94 -22.05
CA CYS A 331 4.42 -24.83 -22.03
C CYS A 331 5.85 -25.29 -22.30
N ASP A 332 6.60 -24.42 -22.95
CA ASP A 332 8.01 -24.66 -23.29
C ASP A 332 8.78 -23.33 -23.34
N ALA A 333 10.10 -23.42 -23.15
CA ALA A 333 10.99 -22.28 -23.33
C ALA A 333 12.29 -22.66 -24.04
N SER A 334 12.67 -21.82 -24.99
CA SER A 334 14.02 -21.76 -25.56
C SER A 334 14.77 -20.54 -25.03
N GLU A 335 16.06 -20.44 -25.35
CA GLU A 335 16.86 -19.24 -25.06
C GLU A 335 16.35 -17.98 -25.77
N LYS A 336 15.57 -18.14 -26.84
CA LYS A 336 15.12 -17.04 -27.70
C LYS A 336 13.67 -16.62 -27.44
N ALA A 337 12.79 -17.56 -27.10
CA ALA A 337 11.40 -17.29 -26.79
C ALA A 337 10.79 -18.41 -25.93
N TYR A 338 9.68 -18.11 -25.27
CA TYR A 338 8.91 -19.08 -24.51
C TYR A 338 7.44 -18.99 -24.89
N ALA A 339 6.76 -20.13 -24.80
CA ALA A 339 5.42 -20.31 -25.34
C ALA A 339 4.52 -21.12 -24.41
N ALA A 340 3.22 -20.94 -24.61
CA ALA A 340 2.18 -21.75 -24.02
C ALA A 340 1.07 -21.98 -25.04
N CYS A 341 0.57 -23.20 -25.15
CA CYS A 341 -0.59 -23.55 -25.96
C CYS A 341 -1.61 -24.32 -25.13
N LEU A 342 -2.89 -24.15 -25.45
CA LEU A 342 -4.01 -24.74 -24.72
C LEU A 342 -4.89 -25.49 -25.70
N TYR A 343 -5.15 -26.75 -25.39
CA TYR A 343 -6.01 -27.65 -26.14
C TYR A 343 -7.29 -27.90 -25.37
N VAL A 344 -8.37 -28.08 -26.11
CA VAL A 344 -9.61 -28.63 -25.60
C VAL A 344 -9.74 -30.06 -26.11
N LYS A 345 -10.08 -30.96 -25.20
CA LYS A 345 -10.43 -32.35 -25.49
C LYS A 345 -11.90 -32.55 -25.20
N CYS A 346 -12.63 -33.05 -26.19
CA CYS A 346 -14.05 -33.33 -26.09
C CYS A 346 -14.29 -34.82 -26.35
N LYS A 347 -15.00 -35.48 -25.44
CA LYS A 347 -15.44 -36.87 -25.60
C LYS A 347 -16.96 -36.91 -25.79
N HIS A 348 -17.39 -37.38 -26.96
CA HIS A 348 -18.81 -37.46 -27.32
C HIS A 348 -19.09 -38.79 -28.02
N ASN A 349 -20.09 -39.56 -27.55
CA ASN A 349 -20.50 -40.84 -28.13
C ASN A 349 -19.36 -41.85 -28.40
N GLY A 350 -18.32 -41.83 -27.57
CA GLY A 350 -17.15 -42.72 -27.71
C GLY A 350 -16.03 -42.18 -28.62
N GLU A 351 -16.25 -41.07 -29.33
CA GLU A 351 -15.24 -40.39 -30.12
C GLU A 351 -14.57 -39.29 -29.29
N THR A 352 -13.23 -39.27 -29.32
CA THR A 352 -12.41 -38.27 -28.63
C THR A 352 -11.78 -37.36 -29.67
N THR A 353 -12.04 -36.06 -29.56
CA THR A 353 -11.41 -35.04 -30.40
C THR A 353 -10.57 -34.12 -29.54
N VAL A 354 -9.40 -33.73 -30.05
CA VAL A 354 -8.49 -32.78 -29.40
C VAL A 354 -8.17 -31.70 -30.41
N LYS A 355 -8.40 -30.43 -30.05
CA LYS A 355 -8.16 -29.29 -30.93
C LYS A 355 -7.45 -28.17 -30.18
N LEU A 356 -6.53 -27.49 -30.86
CA LEU A 356 -5.91 -26.27 -30.36
C LEU A 356 -6.98 -25.18 -30.16
N LEU A 357 -7.05 -24.65 -28.95
CA LEU A 357 -7.99 -23.59 -28.59
C LEU A 357 -7.34 -22.21 -28.73
N CYS A 358 -6.16 -22.03 -28.13
CA CYS A 358 -5.38 -20.80 -28.22
C CYS A 358 -3.92 -21.03 -27.81
N ALA A 359 -3.04 -20.10 -28.15
CA ALA A 359 -1.66 -20.10 -27.71
C ALA A 359 -1.12 -18.68 -27.49
N LYS A 360 0.01 -18.58 -26.81
CA LYS A 360 0.74 -17.33 -26.64
C LYS A 360 2.24 -17.57 -26.66
N THR A 361 2.95 -16.68 -27.35
CA THR A 361 4.40 -16.62 -27.39
C THR A 361 4.91 -15.31 -26.84
N ARG A 362 6.09 -15.34 -26.22
CA ARG A 362 6.85 -14.17 -25.78
C ARG A 362 8.33 -14.36 -26.12
N VAL A 363 8.94 -13.33 -26.67
CA VAL A 363 10.39 -13.31 -26.91
C VAL A 363 11.11 -13.24 -25.55
N ALA A 364 12.19 -14.00 -25.41
CA ALA A 364 12.99 -14.02 -24.19
C ALA A 364 13.57 -12.63 -23.89
N PRO A 365 13.72 -12.24 -22.61
CA PRO A 365 14.32 -10.96 -22.27
C PRO A 365 15.76 -10.85 -22.79
N VAL A 366 16.14 -9.66 -23.25
CA VAL A 366 17.54 -9.36 -23.68
C VAL A 366 18.54 -9.66 -22.57
N LYS A 367 18.16 -9.45 -21.31
CA LYS A 367 18.99 -9.82 -20.16
C LYS A 367 19.00 -11.34 -20.00
N GLN A 368 20.18 -11.94 -20.16
CA GLN A 368 20.38 -13.38 -19.98
C GLN A 368 19.85 -13.85 -18.62
N ILE A 369 18.96 -14.84 -18.69
CA ILE A 369 18.43 -15.59 -17.55
C ILE A 369 18.58 -17.08 -17.87
N SER A 370 18.72 -17.91 -16.83
CA SER A 370 18.90 -19.35 -17.03
C SER A 370 17.69 -19.99 -17.70
N LEU A 371 17.90 -21.05 -18.48
CA LEU A 371 16.84 -21.79 -19.16
C LEU A 371 15.72 -22.21 -18.20
N ALA A 372 16.06 -22.79 -17.03
CA ALA A 372 15.07 -23.13 -16.01
C ALA A 372 14.17 -21.95 -15.58
N ARG A 373 14.70 -20.72 -15.54
CA ARG A 373 13.91 -19.52 -15.22
C ARG A 373 13.01 -19.11 -16.37
N LEU A 374 13.42 -19.35 -17.62
CA LEU A 374 12.59 -19.14 -18.82
C LEU A 374 11.46 -20.18 -18.87
N GLU A 375 11.75 -21.45 -18.60
CA GLU A 375 10.76 -22.53 -18.47
C GLU A 375 9.72 -22.19 -17.39
N LEU A 376 10.16 -21.68 -16.23
CA LEU A 376 9.24 -21.18 -15.20
C LEU A 376 8.40 -19.98 -15.68
N CYS A 377 8.95 -19.14 -16.57
CA CYS A 377 8.17 -18.06 -17.20
C CYS A 377 7.16 -18.61 -18.21
N ALA A 378 7.47 -19.70 -18.93
CA ALA A 378 6.53 -20.40 -19.79
C ALA A 378 5.38 -21.01 -18.98
N ALA A 379 5.68 -21.67 -17.86
CA ALA A 379 4.69 -22.19 -16.94
C ALA A 379 3.76 -21.09 -16.38
N LEU A 380 4.31 -19.94 -16.03
CA LEU A 380 3.51 -18.78 -15.62
C LEU A 380 2.68 -18.21 -16.80
N LEU A 381 3.23 -18.18 -18.02
CA LEU A 381 2.49 -17.74 -19.21
C LEU A 381 1.28 -18.65 -19.45
N LEU A 382 1.47 -19.96 -19.34
CA LEU A 382 0.39 -20.95 -19.46
C LEU A 382 -0.67 -20.77 -18.37
N THR A 383 -0.24 -20.57 -17.13
CA THR A 383 -1.16 -20.34 -16.01
C THR A 383 -2.03 -19.11 -16.26
N ASN A 384 -1.43 -18.01 -16.74
CA ASN A 384 -2.17 -16.79 -17.08
C ASN A 384 -3.12 -17.01 -18.26
N LEU A 385 -2.71 -17.79 -19.26
CA LEU A 385 -3.57 -18.15 -20.40
C LEU A 385 -4.78 -18.95 -19.92
N ILE A 386 -4.57 -19.97 -19.07
CA ILE A 386 -5.64 -20.76 -18.45
C ILE A 386 -6.58 -19.87 -17.63
N LYS A 387 -6.05 -18.97 -16.80
CA LYS A 387 -6.85 -18.00 -16.04
C LYS A 387 -7.75 -17.18 -16.97
N LYS A 388 -7.18 -16.63 -18.04
CA LYS A 388 -7.91 -15.80 -19.00
C LYS A 388 -9.00 -16.59 -19.74
N VAL A 389 -8.72 -17.85 -20.11
CA VAL A 389 -9.68 -18.74 -20.75
C VAL A 389 -10.83 -19.08 -19.79
N ARG A 390 -10.54 -19.40 -18.52
CA ARG A 390 -11.57 -19.63 -17.48
C ARG A 390 -12.50 -18.44 -17.31
N GLU A 391 -11.93 -17.24 -17.18
CA GLU A 391 -12.71 -16.00 -17.04
C GLU A 391 -13.58 -15.71 -18.28
N SER A 392 -13.14 -16.13 -19.46
CA SER A 392 -13.83 -15.86 -20.73
C SER A 392 -14.99 -16.82 -21.02
N LEU A 393 -14.94 -18.04 -20.48
CA LEU A 393 -15.86 -19.14 -20.79
C LEU A 393 -17.01 -19.35 -19.77
N ASP A 394 -17.20 -18.42 -18.83
CA ASP A 394 -18.17 -18.48 -17.71
C ASP A 394 -18.02 -19.77 -16.85
N GLU A 395 -17.44 -19.66 -15.64
CA GLU A 395 -17.07 -20.77 -14.73
C GLU A 395 -18.16 -21.83 -14.46
N HIS A 396 -19.44 -21.52 -14.70
CA HIS A 396 -20.58 -22.36 -14.36
C HIS A 396 -21.02 -23.28 -15.52
N SER A 397 -20.47 -23.12 -16.73
CA SER A 397 -21.02 -23.71 -17.96
C SER A 397 -20.24 -24.91 -18.51
N ILE A 398 -18.96 -25.08 -18.15
CA ILE A 398 -18.07 -26.11 -18.72
C ILE A 398 -17.29 -26.78 -17.59
N GLY A 399 -17.66 -28.01 -17.23
CA GLY A 399 -16.89 -28.81 -16.26
C GLY A 399 -15.61 -29.39 -16.87
N ARG A 400 -14.66 -29.95 -16.13
CA ARG A 400 -14.29 -29.79 -14.70
C ARG A 400 -12.80 -30.15 -14.46
N GLN A 401 -11.98 -30.30 -15.51
CA GLN A 401 -10.59 -30.75 -15.39
C GLN A 401 -9.63 -29.89 -16.22
N TRP A 402 -8.60 -29.39 -15.54
CA TRP A 402 -7.54 -28.58 -16.13
C TRP A 402 -6.20 -29.23 -15.81
N PHE A 403 -5.42 -29.50 -16.85
CA PHE A 403 -4.09 -30.08 -16.76
C PHE A 403 -3.08 -29.11 -17.37
N ALA A 404 -1.92 -28.99 -16.73
CA ALA A 404 -0.79 -28.23 -17.23
C ALA A 404 0.42 -29.15 -17.39
N TRP A 405 1.13 -29.01 -18.51
CA TRP A 405 2.19 -29.90 -18.92
C TRP A 405 3.46 -29.09 -19.16
N THR A 406 4.58 -29.60 -18.66
CA THR A 406 5.92 -29.08 -18.92
C THR A 406 6.91 -30.23 -18.97
N ASP A 407 7.92 -30.12 -19.81
CA ASP A 407 9.06 -31.03 -19.90
C ASP A 407 10.19 -30.68 -18.93
N SER A 408 10.07 -29.57 -18.19
CA SER A 408 11.04 -29.20 -17.16
C SER A 408 10.73 -29.82 -15.81
N GLN A 409 11.48 -30.88 -15.48
CA GLN A 409 11.43 -31.48 -14.15
C GLN A 409 11.85 -30.51 -13.03
N ILE A 410 12.72 -29.54 -13.33
CA ILE A 410 13.12 -28.49 -12.38
C ILE A 410 11.92 -27.60 -12.04
N VAL A 411 11.16 -27.18 -13.05
CA VAL A 411 9.95 -26.36 -12.86
C VAL A 411 8.88 -27.14 -12.10
N LEU A 412 8.65 -28.42 -12.44
CA LEU A 412 7.74 -29.28 -11.67
C LEU A 412 8.17 -29.40 -10.20
N ALA A 413 9.46 -29.58 -9.94
CA ALA A 413 9.99 -29.62 -8.58
C ALA A 413 9.86 -28.27 -7.84
N TRP A 414 9.90 -27.14 -8.56
CA TRP A 414 9.62 -25.82 -7.99
C TRP A 414 8.14 -25.64 -7.66
N ILE A 415 7.24 -26.04 -8.57
CA ILE A 415 5.79 -25.91 -8.42
C ILE A 415 5.23 -26.87 -7.35
N SER A 416 5.83 -28.05 -7.16
CA SER A 416 5.37 -29.03 -6.16
C SER A 416 5.67 -28.65 -4.71
N LYS A 417 6.48 -27.61 -4.47
CA LYS A 417 6.89 -27.19 -3.11
C LYS A 417 6.41 -25.78 -2.79
N LEU A 418 6.33 -25.48 -1.49
CA LEU A 418 5.89 -24.17 -1.00
C LEU A 418 6.82 -23.03 -1.49
N PRO A 419 6.27 -21.87 -1.92
CA PRO A 419 7.04 -20.74 -2.45
C PRO A 419 8.12 -20.23 -1.49
N CYS A 420 7.88 -20.34 -0.19
CA CYS A 420 8.80 -19.90 0.85
C CYS A 420 10.16 -20.61 0.80
N LYS A 421 10.23 -21.83 0.24
CA LYS A 421 11.46 -22.61 0.07
C LYS A 421 12.39 -22.05 -1.00
N TRP A 422 11.90 -21.21 -1.91
CA TRP A 422 12.65 -20.70 -3.05
C TRP A 422 13.14 -19.26 -2.85
N LYS A 423 14.20 -18.87 -3.57
CA LYS A 423 14.60 -17.45 -3.70
C LYS A 423 13.53 -16.63 -4.43
N THR A 424 13.56 -15.32 -4.24
CA THR A 424 12.47 -14.37 -4.60
C THR A 424 11.93 -14.51 -6.03
N PHE A 425 12.79 -14.67 -7.05
CA PHE A 425 12.35 -14.80 -8.44
C PHE A 425 11.45 -16.01 -8.67
N VAL A 426 11.87 -17.18 -8.15
CA VAL A 426 11.14 -18.44 -8.25
C VAL A 426 9.95 -18.43 -7.31
N ALA A 427 10.12 -17.97 -6.07
CA ALA A 427 9.05 -17.89 -5.07
C ALA A 427 7.84 -17.09 -5.57
N ASN A 428 8.06 -15.90 -6.14
CA ASN A 428 6.96 -15.05 -6.59
C ASN A 428 6.19 -15.68 -7.76
N ARG A 429 6.89 -16.35 -8.70
CA ARG A 429 6.26 -17.00 -9.86
C ARG A 429 5.54 -18.27 -9.46
N VAL A 430 6.15 -19.09 -8.60
CA VAL A 430 5.52 -20.29 -8.05
C VAL A 430 4.27 -19.92 -7.25
N SER A 431 4.29 -18.83 -6.46
CA SER A 431 3.10 -18.32 -5.77
C SER A 431 1.98 -17.98 -6.76
N ALA A 432 2.29 -17.20 -7.82
CA ALA A 432 1.31 -16.84 -8.84
C ALA A 432 0.77 -18.06 -9.61
N ILE A 433 1.60 -19.09 -9.83
CA ILE A 433 1.17 -20.35 -10.45
C ILE A 433 0.20 -21.10 -9.52
N GLN A 434 0.59 -21.27 -8.25
CA GLN A 434 -0.18 -22.01 -7.24
C GLN A 434 -1.50 -21.32 -6.85
N GLU A 435 -1.63 -20.00 -7.06
CA GLU A 435 -2.88 -19.26 -6.85
C GLU A 435 -3.98 -19.65 -7.86
N VAL A 436 -3.61 -20.14 -9.05
CA VAL A 436 -4.57 -20.45 -10.13
C VAL A 436 -4.70 -21.95 -10.38
N LEU A 437 -3.59 -22.69 -10.27
CA LEU A 437 -3.52 -24.14 -10.50
C LEU A 437 -2.91 -24.82 -9.29
N SER A 438 -3.54 -25.89 -8.80
CA SER A 438 -2.93 -26.70 -7.75
C SER A 438 -1.70 -27.44 -8.31
N PRO A 439 -0.69 -27.73 -7.48
CA PRO A 439 0.48 -28.49 -7.92
C PRO A 439 0.15 -29.85 -8.55
N ASP A 440 -0.95 -30.49 -8.14
CA ASP A 440 -1.38 -31.81 -8.63
C ASP A 440 -1.87 -31.79 -10.09
N GLN A 441 -2.25 -30.61 -10.58
CA GLN A 441 -2.66 -30.39 -11.97
C GLN A 441 -1.48 -30.29 -12.94
N TRP A 442 -0.26 -30.13 -12.41
CA TRP A 442 0.96 -30.07 -13.21
C TRP A 442 1.54 -31.47 -13.45
N LYS A 443 1.82 -31.76 -14.71
CA LYS A 443 2.28 -33.06 -15.19
C LYS A 443 3.52 -32.91 -16.07
N TYR A 444 4.29 -33.99 -16.14
CA TYR A 444 5.46 -34.07 -17.01
C TYR A 444 5.04 -34.51 -18.40
N VAL A 445 5.62 -33.90 -19.43
CA VAL A 445 5.56 -34.35 -20.82
C VAL A 445 6.98 -34.51 -21.34
N LYS A 446 7.24 -35.47 -22.24
CA LYS A 446 8.56 -35.56 -22.90
C LYS A 446 8.72 -34.39 -23.86
N SER A 447 9.93 -33.84 -24.00
CA SER A 447 10.18 -32.71 -24.90
C SER A 447 9.79 -33.00 -26.35
N GLU A 448 9.96 -34.24 -26.82
CA GLU A 448 9.56 -34.68 -28.16
C GLU A 448 8.04 -34.64 -28.37
N ASP A 449 7.26 -34.85 -27.31
CA ASP A 449 5.79 -34.83 -27.33
C ASP A 449 5.24 -33.46 -26.90
N ASN A 450 6.07 -32.42 -26.75
CA ASN A 450 5.65 -31.11 -26.26
C ASN A 450 5.32 -30.16 -27.43
N PRO A 451 4.05 -29.92 -27.77
CA PRO A 451 3.70 -29.07 -28.91
C PRO A 451 4.09 -27.60 -28.71
N ALA A 452 4.37 -27.17 -27.47
CA ALA A 452 4.82 -25.80 -27.20
C ALA A 452 6.25 -25.52 -27.69
N ASP A 453 7.08 -26.55 -27.93
CA ASP A 453 8.46 -26.40 -28.45
C ASP A 453 8.48 -25.72 -29.83
N LEU A 454 7.54 -26.10 -30.71
CA LEU A 454 7.40 -25.48 -32.03
C LEU A 454 7.16 -23.97 -31.92
N ALA A 455 6.38 -23.55 -30.92
CA ALA A 455 6.05 -22.14 -30.68
C ALA A 455 7.15 -21.37 -29.93
N SER A 456 7.99 -22.05 -29.14
CA SER A 456 9.09 -21.44 -28.40
C SER A 456 10.34 -21.23 -29.27
N ARG A 457 10.52 -22.05 -30.31
CA ARG A 457 11.64 -21.96 -31.28
C ARG A 457 11.25 -21.22 -32.55
N GLY A 458 10.00 -21.37 -32.96
CA GLY A 458 9.44 -20.85 -34.20
C GLY A 458 9.72 -21.76 -35.41
N CYS A 459 8.86 -21.66 -36.43
CA CYS A 459 8.93 -22.48 -37.64
C CYS A 459 8.46 -21.71 -38.88
N SER A 460 8.64 -22.31 -40.06
CA SER A 460 8.05 -21.83 -41.31
C SER A 460 6.55 -22.16 -41.39
N SER A 461 5.84 -21.47 -42.28
CA SER A 461 4.41 -21.71 -42.54
C SER A 461 4.13 -23.08 -43.14
N LEU A 462 5.06 -23.63 -43.94
CA LEU A 462 4.96 -24.98 -44.49
C LEU A 462 5.10 -26.05 -43.40
N GLU A 463 6.08 -25.90 -42.51
CA GLU A 463 6.24 -26.80 -41.36
C GLU A 463 5.02 -26.75 -40.45
N LEU A 464 4.49 -25.55 -40.18
CA LEU A 464 3.29 -25.38 -39.36
C LEU A 464 2.06 -26.07 -39.98
N SER A 465 1.89 -25.97 -41.30
CA SER A 465 0.79 -26.63 -42.01
C SER A 465 0.84 -28.16 -41.87
N ASN A 466 2.04 -28.74 -41.77
CA ASN A 466 2.25 -30.18 -41.63
C ASN A 466 2.32 -30.65 -40.16
N ALA A 467 2.40 -29.73 -39.20
CA ALA A 467 2.58 -30.03 -37.77
C ALA A 467 1.27 -30.51 -37.11
N LYS A 468 0.94 -31.80 -37.28
CA LYS A 468 -0.29 -32.40 -36.71
C LYS A 468 -0.39 -32.25 -35.20
N GLU A 469 0.72 -32.36 -34.48
CA GLU A 469 0.78 -32.22 -33.02
C GLU A 469 0.46 -30.81 -32.55
N TRP A 470 0.80 -29.78 -33.34
CA TRP A 470 0.43 -28.41 -33.02
C TRP A 470 -1.09 -28.21 -33.06
N TRP A 471 -1.77 -28.81 -34.04
CA TRP A 471 -3.21 -28.62 -34.23
C TRP A 471 -4.07 -29.53 -33.35
N ASN A 472 -3.65 -30.78 -33.16
CA ASN A 472 -4.44 -31.82 -32.49
C ASN A 472 -3.84 -32.28 -31.15
N GLY A 473 -2.74 -31.69 -30.72
CA GLY A 473 -2.00 -32.13 -29.52
C GLY A 473 -1.33 -33.50 -29.71
N PRO A 474 -0.66 -33.99 -28.66
CA PRO A 474 -0.03 -35.31 -28.70
C PRO A 474 -1.03 -36.45 -28.84
N THR A 475 -0.68 -37.49 -29.58
CA THR A 475 -1.56 -38.63 -29.90
C THR A 475 -2.08 -39.35 -28.66
N TRP A 476 -1.29 -39.39 -27.58
CA TRP A 476 -1.66 -40.01 -26.31
C TRP A 476 -2.77 -39.27 -25.54
N LEU A 477 -3.08 -38.00 -25.87
CA LEU A 477 -4.24 -37.31 -25.28
C LEU A 477 -5.56 -37.95 -25.70
N VAL A 478 -5.61 -38.47 -26.93
CA VAL A 478 -6.79 -39.10 -27.52
C VAL A 478 -7.10 -40.44 -26.84
N SER A 479 -6.07 -41.19 -26.46
CA SER A 479 -6.17 -42.54 -25.89
C SER A 479 -6.38 -42.60 -24.37
N ASP A 480 -6.57 -41.46 -23.68
CA ASP A 480 -6.72 -41.37 -22.22
C ASP A 480 -5.54 -41.96 -21.41
N SER A 481 -4.42 -42.33 -22.04
CA SER A 481 -3.32 -43.07 -21.41
C SER A 481 -2.64 -42.30 -20.27
N TYR A 482 -2.65 -40.98 -20.35
CA TYR A 482 -2.06 -40.08 -19.36
C TYR A 482 -2.73 -40.15 -17.97
N LYS A 483 -3.94 -40.73 -17.87
CA LYS A 483 -4.65 -40.92 -16.59
C LYS A 483 -4.05 -42.08 -15.76
N GLN A 484 -3.32 -43.00 -16.39
CA GLN A 484 -2.71 -44.15 -15.71
C GLN A 484 -1.28 -43.85 -15.23
N ASP A 485 -0.62 -42.84 -15.79
CA ASP A 485 0.70 -42.40 -15.38
C ASP A 485 0.63 -41.60 -14.08
N ASN A 486 0.77 -42.32 -12.95
CA ASN A 486 1.15 -41.75 -11.66
C ASN A 486 2.53 -41.10 -11.83
N THR A 487 2.52 -39.82 -12.18
CA THR A 487 3.72 -39.03 -12.42
C THR A 487 4.60 -39.11 -11.18
N GLN A 488 5.70 -39.87 -11.27
CA GLN A 488 6.69 -39.95 -10.22
C GLN A 488 7.20 -38.53 -9.97
N VAL A 489 6.87 -37.97 -8.81
CA VAL A 489 7.51 -36.74 -8.35
C VAL A 489 8.98 -37.08 -8.17
N VAL A 490 9.81 -36.75 -9.15
CA VAL A 490 11.25 -36.94 -9.04
C VAL A 490 11.70 -36.09 -7.86
N GLU A 491 12.05 -36.73 -6.75
CA GLU A 491 12.70 -36.07 -5.62
C GLU A 491 14.11 -35.66 -6.05
N LEU A 492 14.19 -34.52 -6.74
CA LEU A 492 15.45 -33.88 -7.05
C LEU A 492 16.09 -33.40 -5.73
N ASN A 493 17.07 -34.15 -5.25
CA ASN A 493 17.78 -33.90 -3.99
C ASN A 493 18.55 -32.56 -3.98
N ASN A 494 18.76 -31.93 -5.15
CA ASN A 494 19.42 -30.63 -5.29
C ASN A 494 18.73 -29.74 -6.33
N VAL A 495 17.51 -29.29 -6.04
CA VAL A 495 16.81 -28.32 -6.91
C VAL A 495 17.50 -26.94 -6.83
N PRO A 496 17.88 -26.32 -7.97
CA PRO A 496 18.44 -24.98 -7.99
C PRO A 496 17.54 -23.95 -7.29
N GLU A 497 18.13 -22.86 -6.79
CA GLU A 497 17.41 -21.73 -6.16
C GLU A 497 16.67 -22.05 -4.84
N ALA A 498 16.85 -23.26 -4.29
CA ALA A 498 16.44 -23.60 -2.93
C ALA A 498 17.15 -22.70 -1.90
N LYS A 499 16.38 -22.16 -0.96
CA LYS A 499 16.94 -21.55 0.25
C LYS A 499 17.53 -22.67 1.10
N LYS A 500 18.75 -22.47 1.62
CA LYS A 500 19.38 -23.40 2.56
C LYS A 500 18.58 -23.40 3.87
N ILE A 501 17.74 -24.41 4.05
CA ILE A 501 17.04 -24.66 5.31
C ILE A 501 18.04 -25.35 6.25
N LYS A 502 18.50 -24.67 7.29
CA LYS A 502 19.20 -25.32 8.40
C LYS A 502 18.17 -26.05 9.25
N VAL A 503 17.95 -27.33 8.99
CA VAL A 503 17.08 -28.19 9.81
C VAL A 503 17.84 -28.58 11.06
N THR A 504 17.33 -28.22 12.23
CA THR A 504 17.80 -28.74 13.52
C THR A 504 16.84 -29.85 13.92
N SER A 505 17.29 -31.10 13.85
CA SER A 505 16.51 -32.27 14.31
C SER A 505 16.49 -32.30 15.84
N LEU A 506 15.32 -32.51 16.44
CA LEU A 506 15.14 -32.64 17.88
C LEU A 506 14.45 -33.97 18.15
N VAL A 507 15.20 -34.92 18.72
CA VAL A 507 14.68 -36.22 19.18
C VAL A 507 13.95 -35.98 20.49
N VAL A 508 12.64 -36.24 20.55
CA VAL A 508 11.85 -36.09 21.77
C VAL A 508 11.77 -37.44 22.49
N ALA A 509 12.55 -37.58 23.55
CA ALA A 509 12.26 -38.53 24.63
C ALA A 509 11.10 -37.95 25.49
N PRO A 510 10.26 -38.76 26.15
CA PRO A 510 9.17 -38.25 26.97
C PRO A 510 9.72 -37.41 28.14
N GLU A 511 9.68 -36.08 28.00
CA GLU A 511 10.14 -35.15 29.02
C GLU A 511 9.19 -35.16 30.22
N LEU A 512 9.72 -35.57 31.38
CA LEU A 512 9.07 -35.37 32.67
C LEU A 512 9.10 -33.86 32.99
N ASP A 513 8.07 -33.12 32.56
CA ASP A 513 7.96 -31.68 32.82
C ASP A 513 7.60 -31.39 34.29
N ILE A 514 8.62 -31.47 35.16
CA ILE A 514 8.51 -31.13 36.58
C ILE A 514 8.42 -29.60 36.74
N PHE A 515 9.08 -28.82 35.89
CA PHE A 515 9.15 -27.37 36.03
C PHE A 515 7.84 -26.67 35.63
N GLY A 516 7.11 -27.21 34.66
CA GLY A 516 5.82 -26.73 34.18
C GLY A 516 4.69 -26.81 35.20
N ARG A 517 4.75 -27.75 36.14
CA ARG A 517 3.66 -28.03 37.11
C ARG A 517 3.57 -27.05 38.28
N TYR A 518 4.55 -26.18 38.49
CA TYR A 518 4.59 -25.28 39.64
C TYR A 518 4.70 -23.81 39.26
N SER A 519 4.04 -22.95 40.05
CA SER A 519 4.04 -21.49 39.88
C SER A 519 4.86 -20.75 40.95
N HIS A 520 5.35 -21.46 41.97
CA HIS A 520 6.15 -20.89 43.07
C HIS A 520 7.44 -21.68 43.29
N TYR A 521 8.57 -20.97 43.39
CA TYR A 521 9.91 -21.56 43.61
C TYR A 521 10.00 -22.38 44.90
N SER A 522 9.47 -21.85 46.02
CA SER A 522 9.48 -22.55 47.31
C SER A 522 8.66 -23.84 47.30
N LYS A 523 7.54 -23.87 46.56
CA LYS A 523 6.72 -25.07 46.39
C LYS A 523 7.45 -26.12 45.55
N LEU A 524 8.10 -25.71 44.46
CA LEU A 524 8.90 -26.61 43.63
C LEU A 524 10.00 -27.29 44.47
N ILE A 525 10.80 -26.54 45.23
CA ILE A 525 11.85 -27.11 46.08
C ILE A 525 11.28 -28.05 47.13
N LYS A 526 10.20 -27.64 47.83
CA LYS A 526 9.58 -28.48 48.87
C LYS A 526 9.08 -29.81 48.30
N ILE A 527 8.37 -29.80 47.18
CA ILE A 527 7.88 -31.05 46.59
C ILE A 527 9.03 -31.91 46.08
N THR A 528 10.04 -31.33 45.43
CA THR A 528 11.23 -32.09 45.00
C THR A 528 11.96 -32.69 46.21
N SER A 529 12.06 -31.98 47.33
CA SER A 529 12.66 -32.51 48.56
C SER A 529 11.87 -33.70 49.13
N LEU A 530 10.53 -33.67 49.07
CA LEU A 530 9.69 -34.80 49.46
C LEU A 530 9.84 -35.99 48.52
N CYS A 531 9.94 -35.77 47.20
CA CYS A 531 10.22 -36.83 46.24
C CYS A 531 11.59 -37.48 46.49
N LEU A 532 12.63 -36.68 46.73
CA LEU A 532 13.96 -37.19 47.06
C LEU A 532 13.97 -37.93 48.40
N ARG A 533 13.26 -37.42 49.42
CA ARG A 533 13.07 -38.12 50.70
C ARG A 533 12.36 -39.45 50.53
N PHE A 534 11.32 -39.49 49.69
CA PHE A 534 10.61 -40.73 49.38
C PHE A 534 11.55 -41.76 48.76
N ILE A 535 12.32 -41.36 47.73
CA ILE A 535 13.34 -42.21 47.11
C ILE A 535 14.39 -42.68 48.12
N PHE A 536 14.85 -41.79 49.00
CA PHE A 536 15.79 -42.13 50.07
C PHE A 536 15.20 -43.17 51.03
N ASN A 537 13.97 -42.95 51.52
CA ASN A 537 13.30 -43.85 52.46
C ASN A 537 12.99 -45.24 51.87
N LEU A 538 12.76 -45.33 50.55
CA LEU A 538 12.62 -46.61 49.85
C LEU A 538 13.94 -47.41 49.81
N ARG A 539 15.08 -46.72 49.84
CA ARG A 539 16.42 -47.34 49.78
C ARG A 539 17.02 -47.64 51.16
N GLN A 540 16.35 -47.24 52.24
CA GLN A 540 16.85 -47.37 53.61
C GLN A 540 16.01 -48.35 54.45
N LYS A 541 16.66 -49.00 55.43
CA LYS A 541 15.99 -49.79 56.48
C LYS A 541 15.07 -48.90 57.32
N LYS A 542 14.02 -49.48 57.91
CA LYS A 542 12.93 -48.75 58.59
C LYS A 542 13.42 -47.77 59.67
N GLU A 543 14.49 -48.12 60.38
CA GLU A 543 15.14 -47.31 61.43
C GLU A 543 15.85 -46.05 60.90
N ASN A 544 16.36 -46.08 59.65
CA ASN A 544 17.15 -45.00 59.04
C ASN A 544 16.31 -44.07 58.16
N ARG A 545 14.97 -44.20 58.19
CA ARG A 545 14.07 -43.39 57.36
C ARG A 545 13.95 -41.98 57.93
N ALA A 546 14.06 -40.99 57.07
CA ALA A 546 13.81 -39.60 57.42
C ALA A 546 12.30 -39.38 57.63
N THR A 547 11.93 -38.98 58.86
CA THR A 547 10.55 -38.66 59.28
C THR A 547 10.49 -37.27 59.93
N GLY A 548 9.32 -36.63 59.95
CA GLY A 548 9.13 -35.27 60.50
C GLY A 548 9.25 -34.13 59.47
N PHE A 549 9.54 -32.91 59.94
CA PHE A 549 9.65 -31.71 59.09
C PHE A 549 10.82 -31.80 58.09
N ILE A 550 10.74 -31.05 56.98
CA ILE A 550 11.80 -31.01 55.95
C ILE A 550 13.02 -30.28 56.52
N LYS A 551 14.18 -30.95 56.54
CA LYS A 551 15.44 -30.37 57.00
C LYS A 551 16.02 -29.42 55.95
N GLN A 552 16.80 -28.45 56.40
CA GLN A 552 17.46 -27.48 55.50
C GLN A 552 18.42 -28.16 54.50
N GLU A 553 19.05 -29.26 54.90
CA GLU A 553 19.90 -30.11 54.05
C GLU A 553 19.12 -30.71 52.88
N GLU A 554 17.87 -31.11 53.10
CA GLU A 554 17.01 -31.68 52.05
C GLU A 554 16.54 -30.63 51.05
N LEU A 555 16.23 -29.42 51.52
CA LEU A 555 15.92 -28.29 50.65
C LEU A 555 17.13 -27.90 49.78
N SER A 556 18.33 -27.91 50.38
CA SER A 556 19.58 -27.60 49.67
C SER A 556 19.92 -28.69 48.64
N SER A 557 19.68 -29.96 48.99
CA SER A 557 19.85 -31.10 48.08
C SER A 557 18.86 -31.06 46.92
N ALA A 558 17.60 -30.68 47.18
CA ALA A 558 16.58 -30.49 46.16
C ALA A 558 16.90 -29.31 45.23
N GLU A 559 17.38 -28.17 45.77
CA GLU A 559 17.85 -27.04 44.97
C GLU A 559 18.99 -27.46 44.04
N CYS A 560 19.99 -28.18 44.57
CA CYS A 560 21.12 -28.72 43.81
C CYS A 560 20.66 -29.68 42.70
N CYS A 561 19.75 -30.61 43.02
CA CYS A 561 19.19 -31.56 42.06
C CYS A 561 18.48 -30.84 40.90
N LEU A 562 17.62 -29.87 41.20
CA LEU A 562 16.92 -29.09 40.17
C LEU A 562 17.90 -28.29 39.30
N ILE A 563 18.93 -27.67 39.90
CA ILE A 563 19.96 -26.95 39.15
C ILE A 563 20.69 -27.89 38.18
N LYS A 564 21.08 -29.08 38.63
CA LYS A 564 21.72 -30.09 37.76
C LYS A 564 20.82 -30.48 36.60
N MET A 565 19.54 -30.73 36.86
CA MET A 565 18.57 -31.04 35.78
C MET A 565 18.50 -29.91 34.75
N VAL A 566 18.42 -28.65 35.20
CA VAL A 566 18.40 -27.47 34.30
C VAL A 566 19.69 -27.35 33.50
N GLN A 567 20.84 -27.57 34.14
CA GLN A 567 22.14 -27.48 33.48
C GLN A 567 22.35 -28.62 32.49
N GLN A 568 21.92 -29.84 32.83
CA GLN A 568 22.01 -30.98 31.93
C GLN A 568 21.06 -30.87 30.75
N GLU A 569 19.88 -30.24 30.93
CA GLU A 569 18.95 -29.95 29.82
C GLU A 569 19.49 -28.89 28.85
N LYS A 570 20.17 -27.84 29.35
CA LYS A 570 20.56 -26.67 28.53
C LYS A 570 22.05 -26.54 28.20
N PHE A 571 22.92 -27.24 28.92
CA PHE A 571 24.39 -27.17 28.79
C PHE A 571 25.02 -28.57 28.74
N SER A 572 24.32 -29.58 28.22
CA SER A 572 24.80 -30.96 28.13
C SER A 572 26.12 -31.08 27.39
N GLU A 573 26.26 -30.46 26.21
CA GLU A 573 27.48 -30.52 25.41
C GLU A 573 28.68 -29.89 26.15
N GLU A 574 28.48 -28.74 26.80
CA GLU A 574 29.53 -28.11 27.59
C GLU A 574 29.93 -28.96 28.81
N MET A 575 28.95 -29.52 29.52
CA MET A 575 29.21 -30.38 30.68
C MET A 575 29.94 -31.67 30.28
N ASP A 576 29.56 -32.32 29.19
CA ASP A 576 30.21 -33.54 28.69
C ASP A 576 31.67 -33.30 28.30
N ARG A 577 31.98 -32.13 27.73
CA ARG A 577 33.37 -31.75 27.38
C ARG A 577 34.19 -31.46 28.63
N LEU A 578 33.64 -30.71 29.58
CA LEU A 578 34.31 -30.40 30.84
C LEU A 578 34.55 -31.65 31.70
N ASN A 579 33.60 -32.59 31.75
CA ASN A 579 33.78 -33.89 32.39
C ASN A 579 34.89 -34.73 31.75
N LYS A 580 35.15 -34.54 30.44
CA LYS A 580 36.25 -35.17 29.69
C LYS A 580 37.56 -34.37 29.72
N ASN A 581 37.69 -33.37 30.61
CA ASN A 581 38.82 -32.44 30.70
C ASN A 581 39.14 -31.72 29.38
N LYS A 582 38.13 -31.48 28.53
CA LYS A 582 38.26 -30.72 27.28
C LYS A 582 37.68 -29.31 27.44
N PRO A 583 38.29 -28.28 26.82
CA PRO A 583 37.72 -26.94 26.85
C PRO A 583 36.37 -26.89 26.12
N VAL A 584 35.50 -25.96 26.55
CA VAL A 584 34.23 -25.68 25.87
C VAL A 584 34.45 -25.18 24.44
N ASN A 585 33.46 -25.40 23.58
CA ASN A 585 33.54 -25.06 22.15
C ASN A 585 33.82 -23.56 21.93
N GLN A 586 34.55 -23.23 20.85
CA GLN A 586 34.90 -21.83 20.55
C GLN A 586 33.68 -20.93 20.36
N ASN A 587 32.55 -21.49 19.93
CA ASN A 587 31.30 -20.78 19.69
C ASN A 587 30.34 -20.78 20.90
N SER A 588 30.70 -21.41 22.03
CA SER A 588 29.82 -21.45 23.20
C SER A 588 29.74 -20.09 23.88
N LYS A 589 28.53 -19.70 24.28
CA LYS A 589 28.27 -18.48 25.06
C LYS A 589 28.95 -18.51 26.43
N LEU A 590 29.37 -19.70 26.90
CA LEU A 590 30.04 -19.88 28.18
C LEU A 590 31.56 -19.69 28.09
N LYS A 591 32.17 -19.69 26.89
CA LYS A 591 33.63 -19.61 26.72
C LYS A 591 34.26 -18.44 27.48
N SER A 592 33.62 -17.26 27.43
CA SER A 592 34.11 -16.05 28.10
C SER A 592 34.11 -16.15 29.64
N LEU A 593 33.38 -17.10 30.21
CA LEU A 593 33.25 -17.32 31.65
C LEU A 593 34.24 -18.37 32.19
N ASN A 594 35.03 -19.00 31.30
CA ASN A 594 35.93 -20.11 31.65
C ASN A 594 35.25 -21.14 32.56
N PRO A 595 34.19 -21.83 32.10
CA PRO A 595 33.30 -22.59 32.98
C PRO A 595 34.00 -23.82 33.55
N MET A 596 33.68 -24.15 34.80
CA MET A 596 34.21 -25.31 35.52
C MET A 596 33.07 -26.10 36.19
N ILE A 597 33.28 -27.40 36.42
CA ILE A 597 32.34 -28.23 37.18
C ILE A 597 32.87 -28.37 38.61
N ASP A 598 32.03 -28.10 39.61
CA ASP A 598 32.42 -28.26 41.02
C ASP A 598 32.38 -29.73 41.47
N GLN A 599 32.87 -29.99 42.69
CA GLN A 599 32.84 -31.34 43.29
C GLN A 599 31.43 -31.93 43.41
N SER A 600 30.40 -31.07 43.42
CA SER A 600 29.01 -31.49 43.45
C SER A 600 28.43 -31.75 42.07
N GLY A 601 29.18 -31.56 40.97
CA GLY A 601 28.70 -31.75 39.60
C GLY A 601 27.87 -30.59 39.04
N ILE A 602 28.00 -29.39 39.61
CA ILE A 602 27.31 -28.17 39.16
C ILE A 602 28.26 -27.35 38.27
N LEU A 603 27.73 -26.87 37.15
CA LEU A 603 28.44 -25.97 36.24
C LEU A 603 28.52 -24.54 36.82
N ARG A 604 29.73 -24.03 36.98
CA ARG A 604 30.06 -22.73 37.59
C ARG A 604 31.00 -21.89 36.73
N VAL A 605 31.09 -20.61 37.06
CA VAL A 605 32.06 -19.67 36.47
C VAL A 605 33.46 -19.95 37.05
N GLY A 606 34.46 -20.21 36.20
CA GLY A 606 35.87 -20.40 36.59
C GLY A 606 36.74 -19.19 36.26
N GLY A 607 36.17 -17.99 36.37
CA GLY A 607 36.82 -16.73 35.99
C GLY A 607 38.01 -16.32 36.87
N ARG A 608 38.52 -15.10 36.64
CA ARG A 608 39.78 -14.56 37.19
C ARG A 608 39.79 -14.25 38.70
N LEU A 609 38.76 -14.64 39.45
CA LEU A 609 38.57 -14.29 40.87
C LEU A 609 38.98 -15.42 41.83
N GLU A 610 39.68 -16.45 41.34
CA GLU A 610 40.10 -17.62 42.12
C GLU A 610 40.93 -17.22 43.36
N ASN A 611 41.85 -16.26 43.20
CA ASN A 611 42.73 -15.77 44.27
C ASN A 611 42.11 -14.66 45.15
N ALA A 612 40.87 -14.21 44.90
CA ALA A 612 40.24 -13.16 45.70
C ALA A 612 39.87 -13.67 47.10
N ASN A 613 39.95 -12.83 48.15
CA ASN A 613 39.51 -13.23 49.50
C ASN A 613 37.98 -13.04 49.69
N ILE A 614 37.17 -13.82 48.96
CA ILE A 614 35.71 -13.79 49.02
C ILE A 614 35.13 -15.21 49.08
N GLU A 615 33.88 -15.36 49.50
CA GLU A 615 33.23 -16.68 49.60
C GLU A 615 33.19 -17.44 48.27
N PHE A 616 33.27 -18.77 48.33
CA PHE A 616 33.34 -19.66 47.16
C PHE A 616 32.21 -19.43 46.14
N ASN A 617 30.96 -19.27 46.58
CA ASN A 617 29.83 -19.01 45.69
C ASN A 617 29.90 -17.63 44.99
N ARG A 618 30.62 -16.67 45.57
CA ARG A 618 30.89 -15.35 44.97
C ARG A 618 32.10 -15.38 44.02
N LYS A 619 33.05 -16.30 44.21
CA LYS A 619 34.12 -16.57 43.24
C LYS A 619 33.59 -17.32 42.01
N HIS A 620 32.81 -18.36 42.28
CA HIS A 620 32.36 -19.35 41.31
C HIS A 620 30.83 -19.44 41.32
N GLN A 621 30.18 -18.45 40.70
CA GLN A 621 28.73 -18.43 40.60
C GLN A 621 28.19 -19.61 39.77
N ILE A 622 27.01 -20.12 40.15
CA ILE A 622 26.29 -21.18 39.43
C ILE A 622 25.70 -20.63 38.13
N ILE A 623 26.01 -21.26 36.99
CA ILE A 623 25.56 -20.79 35.67
C ILE A 623 24.12 -21.25 35.41
N LEU A 624 23.22 -20.33 35.05
CA LEU A 624 21.81 -20.63 34.75
C LEU A 624 21.35 -20.05 33.41
N PRO A 625 20.49 -20.77 32.66
CA PRO A 625 19.92 -20.29 31.39
C PRO A 625 18.74 -19.33 31.62
N PRO A 626 18.60 -18.25 30.83
CA PRO A 626 17.54 -17.26 31.02
C PRO A 626 16.14 -17.73 30.65
N GLU A 627 16.03 -18.64 29.68
CA GLU A 627 14.74 -19.01 29.10
C GLU A 627 13.96 -20.01 29.98
N HIS A 628 14.67 -20.75 30.82
CA HIS A 628 14.14 -21.86 31.61
C HIS A 628 13.19 -21.40 32.74
N LYS A 629 12.11 -22.18 32.98
CA LYS A 629 11.07 -21.83 33.95
C LYS A 629 11.59 -21.77 35.40
N PHE A 630 12.52 -22.64 35.77
CA PHE A 630 13.21 -22.59 37.07
C PHE A 630 13.86 -21.22 37.32
N THR A 631 14.61 -20.70 36.35
CA THR A 631 15.29 -19.39 36.45
C THR A 631 14.28 -18.25 36.61
N LYS A 632 13.15 -18.31 35.91
CA LYS A 632 12.07 -17.32 36.05
C LYS A 632 11.45 -17.36 37.45
N LEU A 633 11.14 -18.56 37.95
CA LEU A 633 10.59 -18.75 39.30
C LEU A 633 11.57 -18.27 40.39
N LEU A 634 12.86 -18.55 40.24
CA LEU A 634 13.92 -18.08 41.14
C LEU A 634 13.97 -16.54 41.17
N ILE A 635 13.97 -15.89 40.01
CA ILE A 635 14.01 -14.41 39.93
C ILE A 635 12.76 -13.80 40.58
N VAL A 636 11.57 -14.35 40.32
CA VAL A 636 10.33 -13.86 40.95
C VAL A 636 10.37 -14.03 42.47
N HIS A 637 10.83 -15.19 42.94
CA HIS A 637 10.97 -15.47 44.37
C HIS A 637 11.95 -14.51 45.06
N GLU A 638 13.14 -14.32 44.49
CA GLU A 638 14.13 -13.39 45.03
C GLU A 638 13.66 -11.93 44.92
N HIS A 639 12.88 -11.58 43.89
CA HIS A 639 12.29 -10.27 43.75
C HIS A 639 11.25 -9.97 44.85
N GLU A 640 10.39 -10.94 45.18
CA GLU A 640 9.42 -10.83 46.28
C GLU A 640 10.10 -10.80 47.64
N LYS A 641 11.11 -11.65 47.86
CA LYS A 641 11.88 -11.74 49.11
C LYS A 641 12.67 -10.46 49.40
N ASN A 642 13.25 -9.84 48.38
CA ASN A 642 13.98 -8.57 48.51
C ASN A 642 13.07 -7.33 48.35
N ALA A 643 11.82 -7.42 48.84
CA ALA A 643 10.86 -6.30 48.89
C ALA A 643 10.71 -5.53 47.56
N HIS A 644 10.63 -6.25 46.45
CA HIS A 644 10.53 -5.70 45.10
C HIS A 644 11.72 -4.84 44.64
N ALA A 645 12.94 -5.21 45.07
CA ALA A 645 14.17 -4.55 44.69
C ALA A 645 14.29 -4.30 43.17
N GLY A 646 14.84 -3.12 42.83
CA GLY A 646 15.03 -2.69 41.44
C GLY A 646 15.99 -3.57 40.65
N GLN A 647 16.01 -3.38 39.33
CA GLN A 647 16.77 -4.24 38.40
C GLN A 647 18.25 -4.39 38.76
N GLN A 648 18.95 -3.30 39.11
CA GLN A 648 20.38 -3.36 39.45
C GLN A 648 20.64 -4.10 40.76
N VAL A 649 19.80 -3.87 41.78
CA VAL A 649 19.90 -4.56 43.07
C VAL A 649 19.66 -6.05 42.91
N MET A 650 18.65 -6.44 42.12
CA MET A 650 18.39 -7.83 41.78
C MET A 650 19.54 -8.49 41.04
N ILE A 651 20.15 -7.80 40.07
CA ILE A 651 21.33 -8.33 39.36
C ILE A 651 22.48 -8.55 40.34
N ASN A 652 22.76 -7.59 41.22
CA ASN A 652 23.85 -7.69 42.18
C ASN A 652 23.60 -8.78 43.22
N HIS A 653 22.38 -8.90 43.73
CA HIS A 653 22.00 -9.94 44.68
C HIS A 653 22.11 -11.33 44.06
N LEU A 654 21.52 -11.54 42.88
CA LEU A 654 21.59 -12.83 42.18
C LEU A 654 23.04 -13.18 41.83
N ARG A 655 23.88 -12.21 41.44
CA ARG A 655 25.32 -12.43 41.14
C ARG A 655 26.17 -12.89 42.33
N GLN A 656 25.65 -12.83 43.56
CA GLN A 656 26.38 -13.40 44.71
C GLN A 656 26.41 -14.93 44.69
N LYS A 657 25.43 -15.59 44.05
CA LYS A 657 25.31 -17.06 43.99
C LYS A 657 25.14 -17.59 42.56
N PHE A 658 24.50 -16.84 41.67
CA PHE A 658 24.09 -17.27 40.34
C PHE A 658 24.60 -16.35 39.23
N TRP A 659 25.09 -16.94 38.15
CA TRP A 659 25.41 -16.27 36.90
C TRP A 659 24.36 -16.61 35.83
N ILE A 660 23.30 -15.80 35.78
CA ILE A 660 22.22 -15.96 34.81
C ILE A 660 22.62 -15.27 33.49
N LEU A 661 22.70 -16.02 32.38
CA LEU A 661 23.04 -15.46 31.07
C LEU A 661 21.95 -14.46 30.64
N ASN A 662 22.32 -13.32 30.07
CA ASN A 662 21.38 -12.25 29.67
C ASN A 662 20.42 -11.79 30.79
N SER A 663 20.83 -11.90 32.06
CA SER A 663 20.03 -11.55 33.25
C SER A 663 19.36 -10.18 33.19
N ARG A 664 20.02 -9.17 32.61
CA ARG A 664 19.50 -7.81 32.53
C ARG A 664 18.15 -7.75 31.80
N THR A 665 18.04 -8.39 30.65
CA THR A 665 16.82 -8.37 29.83
C THR A 665 15.70 -9.18 30.50
N LEU A 666 16.03 -10.36 31.01
CA LEU A 666 15.06 -11.24 31.67
C LEU A 666 14.47 -10.62 32.94
N ILE A 667 15.33 -10.09 33.83
CA ILE A 667 14.89 -9.41 35.05
C ILE A 667 14.00 -8.22 34.68
N ARG A 668 14.37 -7.41 33.67
CA ARG A 668 13.53 -6.30 33.22
C ARG A 668 12.12 -6.76 32.82
N GLN A 669 12.01 -7.83 32.04
CA GLN A 669 10.73 -8.36 31.59
C GLN A 669 9.87 -8.86 32.77
N LEU A 670 10.45 -9.64 33.68
CA LEU A 670 9.72 -10.18 34.84
C LEU A 670 9.29 -9.07 35.81
N LEU A 671 10.14 -8.07 36.05
CA LEU A 671 9.79 -6.89 36.86
C LEU A 671 8.64 -6.08 36.24
N HIS A 672 8.53 -6.02 34.90
CA HIS A 672 7.42 -5.34 34.22
C HIS A 672 6.08 -6.06 34.38
N LYS A 673 6.09 -7.38 34.54
CA LYS A 673 4.88 -8.18 34.78
C LYS A 673 4.42 -8.16 36.25
N CYS A 674 5.30 -7.79 37.18
CA CYS A 674 4.93 -7.67 38.58
C CYS A 674 3.99 -6.47 38.79
N LEU A 675 2.75 -6.70 39.22
CA LEU A 675 1.73 -5.65 39.42
C LEU A 675 2.18 -4.57 40.43
N ARG A 676 2.90 -4.96 41.49
CA ARG A 676 3.44 -4.02 42.49
C ARG A 676 4.50 -3.10 41.86
N CYS A 677 5.42 -3.67 41.08
CA CYS A 677 6.40 -2.90 40.32
C CYS A 677 5.76 -2.08 39.19
N PHE A 678 4.77 -2.61 38.50
CA PHE A 678 4.05 -1.94 37.41
C PHE A 678 3.32 -0.69 37.93
N ARG A 679 2.66 -0.80 39.08
CA ARG A 679 2.07 0.37 39.77
C ARG A 679 3.15 1.33 40.26
N ALA A 680 4.22 0.84 40.87
CA ALA A 680 5.30 1.69 41.39
C ALA A 680 6.10 2.44 40.30
N LYS A 681 6.26 1.86 39.09
CA LYS A 681 7.09 2.41 38.01
C LYS A 681 6.41 3.45 37.11
N MET A 682 5.19 3.87 37.39
CA MET A 682 4.41 4.80 36.57
C MET A 682 4.13 4.24 35.14
N PRO A 683 2.96 3.64 34.88
CA PRO A 683 2.67 3.08 33.55
C PRO A 683 2.58 4.17 32.46
N PRO A 684 3.05 3.90 31.24
CA PRO A 684 2.95 4.85 30.13
C PRO A 684 1.49 5.01 29.70
N PRO A 685 1.04 6.24 29.38
CA PRO A 685 -0.33 6.49 28.99
C PRO A 685 -0.68 5.85 27.64
N SER A 686 -1.95 5.49 27.47
CA SER A 686 -2.48 5.10 26.16
C SER A 686 -2.58 6.33 25.26
N ASN A 687 -1.92 6.28 24.10
CA ASN A 687 -1.89 7.37 23.13
C ASN A 687 -2.62 6.94 21.86
N GLN A 688 -3.35 7.85 21.22
CA GLN A 688 -4.08 7.63 19.97
C GLN A 688 -3.66 8.66 18.91
N LEU A 689 -3.89 8.38 17.61
CA LEU A 689 -3.49 9.25 16.48
C LEU A 689 -3.89 10.73 16.71
N MET A 690 -2.95 11.65 16.51
CA MET A 690 -3.13 13.09 16.77
C MET A 690 -4.25 13.71 15.90
N GLY A 691 -5.13 14.52 16.50
CA GLY A 691 -6.21 15.22 15.79
C GLY A 691 -5.72 16.39 14.92
N ASN A 692 -6.59 16.89 14.03
CA ASN A 692 -6.30 18.02 13.14
C ASN A 692 -6.20 19.35 13.91
N LEU A 693 -5.48 20.35 13.37
CA LEU A 693 -5.29 21.66 14.00
C LEU A 693 -6.59 22.49 14.02
N PRO A 694 -6.89 23.27 15.08
CA PRO A 694 -8.06 24.14 15.14
C PRO A 694 -8.03 25.23 14.06
N LYS A 695 -9.19 25.65 13.54
CA LYS A 695 -9.32 26.67 12.48
C LYS A 695 -8.68 28.00 12.86
N GLU A 696 -8.74 28.34 14.14
CA GLU A 696 -8.19 29.56 14.77
C GLU A 696 -6.66 29.62 14.69
N ARG A 697 -5.98 28.50 14.41
CA ARG A 697 -4.52 28.40 14.30
C ARG A 697 -4.01 28.51 12.85
N VAL A 698 -4.89 28.40 11.86
CA VAL A 698 -4.53 28.25 10.44
C VAL A 698 -4.90 29.46 9.59
N ASN A 699 -5.83 30.30 10.06
CA ASN A 699 -6.29 31.48 9.32
C ASN A 699 -5.37 32.69 9.59
N ALA A 700 -4.88 33.34 8.54
CA ALA A 700 -4.05 34.54 8.64
C ALA A 700 -4.85 35.71 9.24
N THR A 701 -4.46 36.16 10.44
CA THR A 701 -5.01 37.36 11.07
C THR A 701 -4.24 38.60 10.61
N SER A 702 -4.91 39.76 10.49
CA SER A 702 -4.34 41.02 9.99
C SER A 702 -3.21 41.62 10.86
N ARG A 703 -3.07 41.21 12.13
CA ARG A 703 -1.96 41.60 13.02
C ARG A 703 -1.64 40.55 14.10
N PRO A 704 -0.41 40.54 14.65
CA PRO A 704 -0.05 39.69 15.79
C PRO A 704 -0.90 40.01 17.03
N PHE A 705 -1.05 39.00 17.91
CA PHE A 705 -1.79 39.06 19.17
C PHE A 705 -3.31 39.31 19.08
N LEU A 706 -3.91 39.25 17.89
CA LEU A 706 -5.37 39.34 17.73
C LEU A 706 -6.10 38.18 18.45
N ILE A 707 -5.54 36.96 18.36
CA ILE A 707 -5.97 35.79 19.15
C ILE A 707 -4.78 35.39 20.02
N SER A 708 -4.95 35.47 21.35
CA SER A 708 -3.87 35.30 22.30
C SER A 708 -4.20 34.27 23.39
N GLY A 709 -3.22 33.44 23.73
CA GLY A 709 -3.25 32.63 24.96
C GLY A 709 -2.56 33.37 26.09
N VAL A 710 -3.05 33.22 27.32
CA VAL A 710 -2.47 33.84 28.51
C VAL A 710 -2.22 32.81 29.61
N ASP A 711 -1.06 32.92 30.27
CA ASP A 711 -0.69 32.07 31.41
C ASP A 711 0.19 32.80 32.42
N TYR A 712 0.16 32.34 33.67
CA TYR A 712 1.01 32.83 34.75
C TYR A 712 2.19 31.88 35.00
N CYS A 713 3.36 32.49 35.19
CA CYS A 713 4.60 31.81 35.51
C CYS A 713 5.15 32.33 36.84
N GLY A 714 5.35 31.46 37.82
CA GLY A 714 5.87 31.83 39.14
C GLY A 714 5.45 30.83 40.22
N PRO A 715 5.69 31.15 41.51
CA PRO A 715 6.27 32.39 42.03
C PRO A 715 7.80 32.46 41.89
N PHE A 716 8.33 33.68 41.66
CA PHE A 716 9.75 34.02 41.75
C PHE A 716 9.99 34.85 43.01
N GLN A 717 11.05 34.56 43.76
CA GLN A 717 11.42 35.36 44.93
C GLN A 717 12.17 36.61 44.47
N ILE A 718 11.70 37.78 44.90
CA ILE A 718 12.35 39.06 44.65
C ILE A 718 12.74 39.76 45.95
N LYS A 719 13.83 40.52 45.90
CA LYS A 719 14.32 41.35 47.00
C LYS A 719 13.73 42.76 46.90
N ARG A 720 13.26 43.30 48.02
CA ARG A 720 12.83 44.70 48.11
C ARG A 720 14.06 45.63 48.18
N LEU A 721 14.12 46.63 47.30
CA LEU A 721 15.07 47.74 47.41
C LEU A 721 14.63 48.69 48.53
N GLY A 722 15.53 49.03 49.46
CA GLY A 722 15.33 50.13 50.42
C GLY A 722 14.70 49.80 51.78
N GLY A 723 14.98 48.64 52.39
CA GLY A 723 14.59 48.35 53.78
C GLY A 723 15.74 47.72 54.59
N ARG A 724 15.87 48.06 55.87
CA ARG A 724 16.93 47.54 56.78
C ARG A 724 16.83 46.02 57.07
N MET A 725 15.83 45.32 56.52
CA MET A 725 15.66 43.85 56.61
C MET A 725 15.51 43.23 55.20
N ASN A 726 16.17 42.09 54.96
CA ASN A 726 16.04 41.26 53.75
C ASN A 726 14.66 40.57 53.68
N THR A 727 13.59 41.33 53.43
CA THR A 727 12.25 40.75 53.19
C THR A 727 12.12 40.33 51.73
N PHE A 728 11.81 39.05 51.49
CA PHE A 728 11.59 38.47 50.16
C PHE A 728 10.11 38.41 49.83
N TRP A 729 9.72 38.89 48.65
CA TRP A 729 8.33 38.84 48.16
C TRP A 729 8.21 37.91 46.95
N LYS A 730 7.01 37.41 46.68
CA LYS A 730 6.73 36.58 45.50
C LYS A 730 6.28 37.50 44.37
N ALA A 731 7.01 37.49 43.26
CA ALA A 731 6.57 38.06 42.00
C ALA A 731 6.16 36.95 41.03
N TYR A 732 5.34 37.31 40.06
CA TYR A 732 4.83 36.44 39.01
C TYR A 732 5.10 37.09 37.65
N VAL A 733 5.02 36.29 36.60
CA VAL A 733 5.23 36.74 35.23
C VAL A 733 4.03 36.29 34.41
N VAL A 734 3.38 37.23 33.73
CA VAL A 734 2.27 36.98 32.82
C VAL A 734 2.84 36.83 31.41
N LEU A 735 2.57 35.70 30.77
CA LEU A 735 2.97 35.45 29.40
C LEU A 735 1.75 35.52 28.49
N PHE A 736 1.79 36.41 27.51
CA PHE A 736 0.83 36.47 26.42
C PHE A 736 1.45 35.87 25.16
N ILE A 737 0.70 35.03 24.44
CA ILE A 737 1.23 34.30 23.28
C ILE A 737 0.27 34.39 22.12
N CYS A 738 0.75 34.90 20.99
CA CYS A 738 -0.01 34.96 19.75
C CYS A 738 -0.21 33.55 19.16
N PHE A 739 -1.45 33.17 18.85
CA PHE A 739 -1.73 31.85 18.24
C PHE A 739 -1.21 31.74 16.81
N THR A 740 -1.26 32.84 16.05
CA THR A 740 -0.84 32.92 14.64
C THR A 740 0.68 32.89 14.47
N THR A 741 1.41 33.84 15.09
CA THR A 741 2.86 34.02 14.88
C THR A 741 3.72 33.31 15.93
N LYS A 742 3.09 32.78 16.99
CA LYS A 742 3.76 32.28 18.20
C LYS A 742 4.56 33.35 18.97
N ALA A 743 4.47 34.63 18.61
CA ALA A 743 5.14 35.70 19.34
C ALA A 743 4.76 35.69 20.83
N VAL A 744 5.73 35.99 21.70
CA VAL A 744 5.56 36.01 23.16
C VAL A 744 5.71 37.44 23.65
N HIS A 745 4.83 37.85 24.56
CA HIS A 745 4.97 39.09 25.31
C HIS A 745 4.93 38.80 26.80
N ILE A 746 5.81 39.45 27.56
CA ILE A 746 6.09 39.11 28.95
C ILE A 746 5.91 40.36 29.82
N GLU A 747 5.07 40.23 30.84
CA GLU A 747 4.82 41.27 31.83
C GLU A 747 5.12 40.73 33.23
N VAL A 748 5.85 41.50 34.05
CA VAL A 748 6.05 41.15 35.46
C VAL A 748 4.85 41.65 36.27
N ALA A 749 4.39 40.83 37.20
CA ALA A 749 3.25 41.06 38.09
C ALA A 749 3.69 40.88 39.56
N SER A 750 3.26 41.80 40.42
CA SER A 750 3.59 41.77 41.86
C SER A 750 2.85 40.66 42.62
N ASP A 751 1.70 40.21 42.14
CA ASP A 751 0.89 39.15 42.75
C ASP A 751 -0.01 38.45 41.71
N LEU A 752 -0.77 37.43 42.15
CA LEU A 752 -1.74 36.68 41.33
C LEU A 752 -3.16 37.26 41.36
N SER A 753 -3.36 38.50 41.82
CA SER A 753 -4.71 39.07 41.92
C SER A 753 -5.28 39.46 40.55
N THR A 754 -6.61 39.50 40.46
CA THR A 754 -7.33 39.98 39.27
C THR A 754 -6.93 41.42 38.90
N LYS A 755 -6.72 42.31 39.88
CA LYS A 755 -6.32 43.71 39.65
C LYS A 755 -4.95 43.82 38.99
N THR A 756 -3.97 43.07 39.48
CA THR A 756 -2.61 43.05 38.91
C THR A 756 -2.62 42.44 37.52
N PHE A 757 -3.42 41.41 37.28
CA PHE A 757 -3.62 40.85 35.95
C PHE A 757 -4.22 41.88 34.97
N LEU A 758 -5.26 42.60 35.36
CA LEU A 758 -5.87 43.63 34.51
C LEU A 758 -4.89 44.76 34.18
N ALA A 759 -4.02 45.14 35.12
CA ALA A 759 -2.95 46.10 34.86
C ALA A 759 -1.93 45.55 33.84
N ALA A 760 -1.55 44.27 33.94
CA ALA A 760 -0.69 43.61 32.95
C ALA A 760 -1.36 43.51 31.58
N LEU A 761 -2.65 43.17 31.52
CA LEU A 761 -3.44 43.13 30.29
C LEU A 761 -3.54 44.51 29.61
N LYS A 762 -3.68 45.58 30.40
CA LYS A 762 -3.65 46.96 29.89
C LYS A 762 -2.27 47.31 29.31
N ARG A 763 -1.17 46.97 29.99
CA ARG A 763 0.19 47.20 29.46
C ARG A 763 0.45 46.42 28.17
N PHE A 764 0.04 45.14 28.14
CA PHE A 764 0.09 44.32 26.93
C PHE A 764 -0.72 44.94 25.78
N SER A 765 -1.97 45.32 26.04
CA SER A 765 -2.85 45.90 25.03
C SER A 765 -2.34 47.25 24.52
N ALA A 766 -1.71 48.05 25.39
CA ALA A 766 -1.08 49.31 25.00
C ALA A 766 0.16 49.10 24.10
N ARG A 767 0.93 48.02 24.32
CA ARG A 767 2.14 47.72 23.55
C ARG A 767 1.89 46.93 22.26
N ARG A 768 0.89 46.05 22.25
CA ARG A 768 0.65 45.07 21.17
C ARG A 768 -0.71 45.24 20.47
N GLY A 769 -1.55 46.15 20.97
CA GLY A 769 -2.93 46.34 20.53
C GLY A 769 -3.89 45.35 21.20
N LEU A 770 -5.15 45.76 21.34
CA LEU A 770 -6.19 45.02 22.06
C LEU A 770 -6.53 43.66 21.41
N PRO A 771 -6.46 42.51 22.08
CA PRO A 771 -6.85 41.22 21.49
C PRO A 771 -8.36 41.17 21.17
N ALA A 772 -8.77 40.36 20.18
CA ALA A 772 -10.17 40.06 19.92
C ALA A 772 -10.64 38.82 20.68
N GLU A 773 -9.76 37.81 20.82
CA GLU A 773 -10.05 36.59 21.57
C GLU A 773 -8.89 36.24 22.52
N ILE A 774 -9.23 35.83 23.75
CA ILE A 774 -8.27 35.35 24.76
C ILE A 774 -8.61 33.92 25.19
N PHE A 775 -7.60 33.06 25.23
CA PHE A 775 -7.68 31.69 25.74
C PHE A 775 -6.89 31.56 27.05
N SER A 776 -7.51 31.01 28.09
CA SER A 776 -6.87 30.75 29.39
C SER A 776 -7.32 29.44 30.03
N ASP A 777 -6.64 29.05 31.11
CA ASP A 777 -7.18 28.04 32.03
C ASP A 777 -8.27 28.64 32.94
N ASN A 778 -8.86 27.79 33.79
CA ASN A 778 -9.91 28.18 34.74
C ASN A 778 -9.33 28.81 36.02
N GLY A 779 -8.18 29.49 35.95
CA GLY A 779 -7.61 30.22 37.08
C GLY A 779 -8.58 31.27 37.63
N THR A 780 -8.73 31.34 38.96
CA THR A 780 -9.70 32.24 39.62
C THR A 780 -9.45 33.72 39.30
N ASN A 781 -8.19 34.09 39.09
CA ASN A 781 -7.76 35.41 38.64
C ASN A 781 -8.27 35.75 37.22
N PHE A 782 -8.21 34.80 36.27
CA PHE A 782 -8.72 34.97 34.91
C PHE A 782 -10.25 34.95 34.85
N VAL A 783 -10.89 34.07 35.63
CA VAL A 783 -12.35 34.05 35.78
C VAL A 783 -12.83 35.38 36.36
N GLY A 784 -12.16 35.88 37.41
CA GLY A 784 -12.43 37.20 37.98
C GLY A 784 -12.23 38.33 36.98
N ALA A 785 -11.15 38.31 36.19
CA ALA A 785 -10.86 39.32 35.18
C ALA A 785 -11.91 39.34 34.06
N ASN A 786 -12.34 38.17 33.58
CA ASN A 786 -13.42 38.04 32.60
C ASN A 786 -14.74 38.59 33.15
N ASN A 787 -15.04 38.37 34.44
CA ASN A 787 -16.23 38.91 35.08
C ASN A 787 -16.17 40.44 35.24
N GLU A 788 -15.02 41.00 35.64
CA GLU A 788 -14.82 42.46 35.71
C GLU A 788 -14.90 43.12 34.33
N LEU A 789 -14.33 42.49 33.29
CA LEU A 789 -14.41 42.98 31.89
C LEU A 789 -15.85 42.97 31.35
N LYS A 790 -16.68 41.99 31.76
CA LYS A 790 -18.12 41.97 31.44
C LYS A 790 -18.92 43.01 32.23
N GLY A 791 -18.48 43.40 33.41
CA GLY A 791 -19.18 44.38 34.27
C GLY A 791 -18.96 45.85 33.88
N LEU A 792 -17.93 46.15 33.08
CA LEU A 792 -17.50 47.52 32.69
C LEU A 792 -18.19 48.07 31.42
N GLU A 793 -19.25 47.42 30.94
CA GLU A 793 -19.92 47.76 29.66
C GLU A 793 -20.57 49.16 29.62
N SER A 794 -20.72 49.87 30.75
CA SER A 794 -21.51 51.11 30.82
C SER A 794 -20.73 52.44 30.77
N SER A 795 -19.40 52.49 30.86
CA SER A 795 -18.68 53.79 30.81
C SER A 795 -17.32 53.85 30.10
N THR A 796 -16.90 52.79 29.40
CA THR A 796 -15.90 52.85 28.31
C THR A 796 -16.12 51.65 27.39
N ALA A 797 -16.73 51.85 26.22
CA ALA A 797 -17.05 50.82 25.22
C ALA A 797 -15.82 50.21 24.51
N MET A 798 -14.73 49.91 25.23
CA MET A 798 -13.39 49.89 24.63
C MET A 798 -12.65 48.55 24.63
N MET A 799 -13.23 47.42 25.06
CA MET A 799 -12.44 46.15 25.08
C MET A 799 -12.97 44.91 24.36
N GLY A 800 -14.26 44.70 24.03
CA GLY A 800 -14.72 43.72 23.02
C GLY A 800 -14.04 42.33 22.92
N ILE A 801 -13.45 41.79 24.01
CA ILE A 801 -12.65 40.55 23.99
C ILE A 801 -13.55 39.35 24.27
N LYS A 802 -13.52 38.36 23.40
CA LYS A 802 -14.17 37.06 23.63
C LYS A 802 -13.24 36.11 24.39
N TRP A 803 -13.69 35.63 25.55
CA TRP A 803 -12.88 34.78 26.43
C TRP A 803 -13.24 33.29 26.31
N HIS A 804 -12.23 32.43 26.16
CA HIS A 804 -12.37 30.98 26.01
C HIS A 804 -11.61 30.22 27.12
N PHE A 805 -12.34 29.38 27.86
CA PHE A 805 -11.80 28.54 28.92
C PHE A 805 -11.61 27.09 28.48
N ILE A 806 -10.46 26.51 28.81
CA ILE A 806 -10.09 25.15 28.38
C ILE A 806 -10.54 24.09 29.40
N PRO A 807 -10.90 22.86 28.99
CA PRO A 807 -11.26 21.79 29.92
C PRO A 807 -10.15 21.51 30.94
N GLY A 808 -10.52 21.44 32.23
CA GLY A 808 -9.56 21.25 33.32
C GLY A 808 -8.65 20.03 33.13
N ASN A 809 -7.38 20.15 33.55
CA ASN A 809 -6.34 19.11 33.49
C ASN A 809 -6.08 18.51 32.09
N SER A 810 -6.27 19.30 31.03
CA SER A 810 -6.06 18.90 29.63
C SER A 810 -4.88 19.63 28.97
N PRO A 811 -3.62 19.32 29.32
CA PRO A 811 -2.42 20.04 28.85
C PRO A 811 -2.21 20.00 27.32
N HIS A 812 -2.86 19.06 26.63
CA HIS A 812 -2.80 18.98 25.16
C HIS A 812 -3.49 20.16 24.46
N PHE A 813 -4.48 20.79 25.09
CA PHE A 813 -5.08 22.03 24.59
C PHE A 813 -4.21 23.25 24.90
N GLY A 814 -3.35 23.18 25.93
CA GLY A 814 -2.48 24.27 26.38
C GLY A 814 -0.99 24.20 26.02
N GLY A 815 -0.61 23.25 25.18
CA GLY A 815 0.79 22.97 24.86
C GLY A 815 1.57 24.16 24.26
N LEU A 816 0.89 25.16 23.71
CA LEU A 816 1.54 26.35 23.14
C LEU A 816 2.10 27.26 24.24
N TRP A 817 1.37 27.57 25.31
CA TRP A 817 1.90 28.39 26.41
C TRP A 817 2.73 27.59 27.40
N GLU A 818 2.40 26.34 27.71
CA GLU A 818 3.24 25.51 28.59
C GLU A 818 4.69 25.37 28.07
N SER A 819 4.85 25.25 26.75
CA SER A 819 6.18 25.19 26.13
C SER A 819 6.94 26.51 26.26
N ASN A 820 6.26 27.64 26.10
CA ASN A 820 6.90 28.96 26.21
C ASN A 820 7.20 29.33 27.65
N VAL A 821 6.36 28.95 28.62
CA VAL A 821 6.63 29.07 30.06
C VAL A 821 7.87 28.27 30.45
N LYS A 822 8.03 27.05 29.93
CA LYS A 822 9.26 26.25 30.12
C LYS A 822 10.49 26.93 29.51
N SER A 823 10.37 27.44 28.27
CA SER A 823 11.47 28.16 27.62
C SER A 823 11.84 29.43 28.38
N TYR A 824 10.88 30.20 28.86
CA TYR A 824 11.10 31.37 29.70
C TYR A 824 11.85 31.01 30.99
N LYS A 825 11.36 30.04 31.78
CA LYS A 825 12.02 29.60 33.01
C LYS A 825 13.45 29.13 32.78
N ARG A 826 13.71 28.48 31.63
CA ARG A 826 15.05 28.01 31.26
C ARG A 826 16.00 29.16 30.96
N HIS A 827 15.61 30.11 30.10
CA HIS A 827 16.43 31.26 29.76
C HIS A 827 16.65 32.14 30.99
N LEU A 828 15.58 32.39 31.76
CA LEU A 828 15.68 33.10 33.02
C LEU A 828 16.70 32.40 33.95
N LYS A 829 16.54 31.11 34.25
CA LYS A 829 17.49 30.38 35.12
C LYS A 829 18.93 30.40 34.58
N ALA A 830 19.12 30.36 33.27
CA ALA A 830 20.44 30.44 32.65
C ALA A 830 21.06 31.84 32.79
N SER A 831 20.27 32.91 32.69
CA SER A 831 20.73 34.30 32.79
C SER A 831 21.03 34.74 34.22
N ILE A 832 20.29 34.26 35.24
CA ILE A 832 20.47 34.68 36.64
C ILE A 832 21.14 33.66 37.57
N GLY A 833 21.16 32.38 37.21
CA GLY A 833 21.66 31.33 38.10
C GLY A 833 20.87 31.24 39.42
N ASN A 834 21.57 31.39 40.56
CA ASN A 834 20.99 31.32 41.91
C ASN A 834 20.77 32.71 42.56
N GLN A 835 20.93 33.81 41.81
CA GLN A 835 20.78 35.16 42.37
C GLN A 835 19.31 35.52 42.56
N ILE A 836 19.01 36.26 43.64
CA ILE A 836 17.66 36.80 43.92
C ILE A 836 17.62 38.24 43.40
N LEU A 837 16.76 38.47 42.40
CA LEU A 837 16.60 39.76 41.74
C LEU A 837 15.69 40.72 42.51
N THR A 838 15.86 42.01 42.28
CA THR A 838 14.86 43.04 42.59
C THR A 838 13.76 43.07 41.51
N TYR A 839 12.67 43.80 41.76
CA TYR A 839 11.56 43.90 40.80
C TYR A 839 12.01 44.47 39.44
N GLU A 840 12.80 45.55 39.47
CA GLU A 840 13.33 46.19 38.24
C GLU A 840 14.30 45.27 37.49
N GLU A 841 15.19 44.56 38.21
CA GLU A 841 16.09 43.60 37.58
C GLU A 841 15.34 42.42 36.96
N LEU A 842 14.30 41.91 37.63
CA LEU A 842 13.44 40.85 37.08
C LEU A 842 12.71 41.35 35.83
N LEU A 843 12.23 42.59 35.83
CA LEU A 843 11.60 43.21 34.66
C LEU A 843 12.58 43.31 33.49
N THR A 844 13.78 43.86 33.71
CA THR A 844 14.81 44.00 32.68
C THR A 844 15.20 42.64 32.08
N ILE A 845 15.46 41.64 32.92
CA ILE A 845 15.83 40.31 32.44
C ILE A 845 14.65 39.64 31.74
N SER A 846 13.42 39.83 32.21
CA SER A 846 12.22 39.33 31.53
C SER A 846 12.09 39.90 30.12
N THR A 847 12.39 41.19 29.92
CA THR A 847 12.39 41.84 28.60
C THR A 847 13.50 41.32 27.68
N ILE A 848 14.70 41.06 28.23
CA ILE A 848 15.80 40.41 27.48
C ILE A 848 15.41 38.97 27.09
N VAL A 849 14.77 38.22 28.00
CA VAL A 849 14.28 36.87 27.67
C VAL A 849 13.15 36.94 26.62
N GLU A 850 12.28 37.96 26.66
CA GLU A 850 11.29 38.19 25.60
C GLU A 850 11.97 38.36 24.22
N SER A 851 13.07 39.12 24.14
CA SER A 851 13.81 39.31 22.89
C SER A 851 14.47 38.01 22.39
N TYR A 852 15.05 37.22 23.29
CA TYR A 852 15.59 35.89 22.97
C TYR A 852 14.51 34.95 22.45
N LEU A 853 13.38 34.86 23.15
CA LEU A 853 12.29 33.99 22.75
C LEU A 853 11.73 34.40 21.40
N ASN A 854 11.61 35.69 21.12
CA ASN A 854 11.10 36.17 19.84
C ASN A 854 12.13 36.14 18.71
N SER A 855 13.41 35.91 18.97
CA SER A 855 14.45 35.76 17.92
C SER A 855 14.68 34.31 17.51
N ARG A 856 13.88 33.37 18.01
CA ARG A 856 13.98 31.96 17.62
C ARG A 856 13.55 31.72 16.16
N PRO A 857 14.23 30.85 15.40
CA PRO A 857 13.85 30.53 14.03
C PRO A 857 12.51 29.78 13.97
N LEU A 858 11.63 30.18 13.05
CA LEU A 858 10.40 29.48 12.68
C LEU A 858 10.63 28.62 11.43
N VAL A 859 11.20 29.21 10.37
CA VAL A 859 11.56 28.58 9.08
C VAL A 859 12.69 29.40 8.41
N PRO A 860 13.50 28.81 7.51
CA PRO A 860 14.45 29.57 6.69
C PRO A 860 13.74 30.61 5.80
N MET A 861 14.40 31.74 5.52
CA MET A 861 13.81 32.87 4.82
C MET A 861 13.78 32.67 3.30
N PHE A 862 14.72 31.95 2.69
CA PHE A 862 14.67 31.54 1.28
C PHE A 862 14.89 30.01 1.14
N PRO A 863 13.82 29.20 1.02
CA PRO A 863 13.93 27.73 1.04
C PRO A 863 14.73 27.11 -0.13
N ASN A 864 14.95 27.87 -1.20
CA ASN A 864 15.58 27.39 -2.45
C ASN A 864 16.94 28.04 -2.73
N ASP A 865 17.44 28.89 -1.82
CA ASP A 865 18.76 29.50 -1.94
C ASP A 865 19.72 28.81 -0.96
N PRO A 866 20.69 28.02 -1.44
CA PRO A 866 21.65 27.31 -0.58
C PRO A 866 22.58 28.24 0.21
N GLU A 867 22.68 29.52 -0.17
CA GLU A 867 23.58 30.50 0.46
C GLU A 867 22.83 31.45 1.43
N ASP A 868 21.51 31.33 1.54
CA ASP A 868 20.72 32.11 2.50
C ASP A 868 20.68 31.45 3.89
N PHE A 869 21.29 32.14 4.86
CA PHE A 869 21.28 31.74 6.27
C PHE A 869 20.21 32.48 7.09
N ASP A 870 19.43 33.37 6.48
CA ASP A 870 18.42 34.14 7.20
C ASP A 870 17.22 33.26 7.59
N VAL A 871 16.68 33.55 8.77
CA VAL A 871 15.58 32.79 9.36
C VAL A 871 14.43 33.71 9.72
N LEU A 872 13.22 33.31 9.35
CA LEU A 872 12.00 33.98 9.80
C LEU A 872 11.81 33.70 11.30
N THR A 873 11.77 34.75 12.12
CA THR A 873 11.58 34.67 13.58
C THR A 873 10.28 35.37 14.01
N PRO A 874 9.70 35.09 15.19
CA PRO A 874 8.56 35.85 15.70
C PRO A 874 8.82 37.37 15.77
N GLY A 875 10.05 37.79 16.01
CA GLY A 875 10.48 39.19 16.03
C GLY A 875 10.21 39.91 14.71
N HIS A 876 10.33 39.21 13.58
CA HIS A 876 10.01 39.77 12.26
C HIS A 876 8.56 40.25 12.17
N PHE A 877 7.63 39.57 12.86
CA PHE A 877 6.23 39.98 12.90
C PHE A 877 5.96 41.14 13.88
N LEU A 878 6.86 41.38 14.84
CA LEU A 878 6.67 42.42 15.87
C LEU A 878 7.34 43.74 15.51
N VAL A 879 8.54 43.68 14.93
CA VAL A 879 9.40 44.85 14.69
C VAL A 879 9.99 44.88 13.28
N GLY A 880 9.66 43.92 12.41
CA GLY A 880 10.16 43.86 11.03
C GLY A 880 11.54 43.24 10.85
N GLY A 881 12.17 42.72 11.91
CA GLY A 881 13.48 42.06 11.89
C GLY A 881 13.74 41.22 13.15
N SER A 882 14.94 40.63 13.26
CA SER A 882 15.38 39.93 14.48
C SER A 882 15.64 40.93 15.63
N LEU A 883 15.29 40.57 16.87
CA LEU A 883 15.42 41.48 18.03
C LEU A 883 16.84 41.53 18.62
N LEU A 884 17.77 40.70 18.13
CA LEU A 884 19.13 40.53 18.67
C LEU A 884 20.26 40.95 17.72
N SER A 885 19.94 41.41 16.51
CA SER A 885 20.94 41.92 15.58
C SER A 885 21.42 43.30 16.02
N VAL A 886 22.74 43.49 16.09
CA VAL A 886 23.36 44.82 16.23
C VAL A 886 22.89 45.67 15.03
N PRO A 887 22.46 46.93 15.22
CA PRO A 887 22.02 47.76 14.11
C PRO A 887 23.23 48.10 13.23
N GLU A 888 23.32 47.46 12.06
CA GLU A 888 24.27 47.85 11.03
C GLU A 888 23.62 48.82 10.04
N ASN A 889 24.40 49.82 9.64
CA ASN A 889 23.97 50.90 8.76
C ASN A 889 23.80 50.39 7.33
N ASN A 890 22.62 50.65 6.78
CA ASN A 890 22.28 50.37 5.39
C ASN A 890 22.80 51.52 4.51
N VAL A 891 23.85 51.29 3.72
CA VAL A 891 24.40 52.26 2.76
C VAL A 891 24.14 51.72 1.35
N ILE A 892 22.93 51.99 0.89
CA ILE A 892 22.55 51.93 -0.52
C ILE A 892 23.20 53.17 -1.15
N ASP A 893 24.24 53.01 -1.95
CA ASP A 893 24.58 54.06 -2.91
C ASP A 893 23.37 54.28 -3.82
N VAL A 894 22.82 55.49 -3.65
CA VAL A 894 21.55 56.06 -4.09
C VAL A 894 21.49 56.08 -5.64
N THR A 895 20.39 55.99 -6.43
CA THR A 895 18.94 56.29 -6.33
C THR A 895 18.21 55.49 -7.43
N SER A 896 16.90 55.19 -7.37
CA SER A 896 15.86 56.03 -8.02
C SER A 896 14.42 55.62 -7.64
N ASN A 897 13.74 56.52 -6.90
CA ASN A 897 12.41 57.08 -7.23
C ASN A 897 11.25 56.11 -7.55
N ARG A 898 10.15 55.93 -6.79
CA ARG A 898 9.46 56.69 -5.74
C ARG A 898 8.58 55.75 -4.91
N LEU A 899 8.95 55.42 -3.67
CA LEU A 899 8.01 55.00 -2.62
C LEU A 899 8.58 55.50 -1.28
N THR A 900 7.79 56.25 -0.50
CA THR A 900 8.16 56.65 0.86
C THR A 900 8.61 55.44 1.67
N ARG A 901 9.61 55.59 2.55
CA ARG A 901 10.17 54.52 3.43
C ARG A 901 9.05 53.69 4.12
N TRP A 902 7.90 54.31 4.37
CA TRP A 902 6.67 53.69 4.85
C TRP A 902 6.01 52.66 3.90
N LYS A 903 5.94 52.93 2.58
CA LYS A 903 5.36 52.02 1.57
C LYS A 903 6.28 50.82 1.29
N LEU A 904 7.60 50.98 1.46
CA LEU A 904 8.56 49.87 1.41
C LEU A 904 8.37 48.91 2.61
N ILE A 905 8.25 49.46 3.82
CA ILE A 905 7.94 48.68 5.03
C ILE A 905 6.59 47.97 4.91
N GLN A 906 5.56 48.63 4.35
CA GLN A 906 4.27 47.99 4.08
C GLN A 906 4.36 46.84 3.07
N LYS A 907 5.11 46.98 1.96
CA LYS A 907 5.31 45.92 0.96
C LYS A 907 6.05 44.73 1.55
N ILE A 908 7.08 44.99 2.37
CA ILE A 908 7.83 43.97 3.11
C ILE A 908 6.89 43.23 4.07
N HIS A 909 6.11 43.95 4.88
CA HIS A 909 5.14 43.36 5.80
C HIS A 909 4.07 42.51 5.09
N GLN A 910 3.49 42.99 3.99
CA GLN A 910 2.48 42.25 3.22
C GLN A 910 3.06 40.99 2.52
N SER A 911 4.28 41.08 1.99
CA SER A 911 4.97 39.94 1.40
C SER A 911 5.26 38.86 2.45
N PHE A 912 5.69 39.25 3.66
CA PHE A 912 5.93 38.33 4.77
C PHE A 912 4.67 37.56 5.18
N TRP A 913 3.51 38.21 5.29
CA TRP A 913 2.25 37.52 5.63
C TRP A 913 1.77 36.56 4.54
N LYS A 914 1.95 36.92 3.26
CA LYS A 914 1.66 36.03 2.13
C LYS A 914 2.54 34.77 2.20
N ARG A 915 3.84 34.92 2.44
CA ARG A 915 4.80 33.80 2.54
C ARG A 915 4.58 32.92 3.77
N TRP A 916 4.23 33.49 4.93
CA TRP A 916 3.80 32.71 6.09
C TRP A 916 2.62 31.78 5.75
N SER A 917 1.62 32.30 5.02
CA SER A 917 0.46 31.48 4.63
C SER A 917 0.83 30.36 3.64
N THR A 918 1.74 30.60 2.70
CA THR A 918 2.11 29.60 1.67
C THR A 918 3.20 28.65 2.11
N GLU A 919 4.09 28.99 3.02
CA GLU A 919 5.25 28.13 3.34
C GLU A 919 5.12 27.53 4.75
N TYR A 920 4.78 28.34 5.76
CA TYR A 920 4.69 27.87 7.15
C TYR A 920 3.49 26.94 7.41
N LEU A 921 2.33 27.24 6.82
CA LEU A 921 1.14 26.39 6.96
C LEU A 921 1.35 24.99 6.35
N HIS A 922 2.13 24.88 5.26
CA HIS A 922 2.49 23.60 4.67
C HIS A 922 3.37 22.76 5.60
N HIS A 923 4.26 23.40 6.36
CA HIS A 923 5.06 22.68 7.37
C HIS A 923 4.21 22.18 8.55
N LEU A 924 3.11 22.87 8.89
CA LEU A 924 2.16 22.44 9.92
C LEU A 924 1.24 21.27 9.51
N GLN A 925 1.24 20.84 8.22
CA GLN A 925 0.54 19.63 7.80
C GLN A 925 1.15 18.34 8.41
N GLN A 926 2.42 18.36 8.79
CA GLN A 926 3.11 17.18 9.31
C GLN A 926 2.75 16.92 10.79
N ARG A 927 2.37 15.67 11.12
CA ARG A 927 2.03 15.25 12.49
C ARG A 927 3.29 14.81 13.24
N ASN A 928 3.72 15.61 14.22
CA ASN A 928 5.01 15.40 14.89
C ASN A 928 5.01 14.35 16.02
N LYS A 929 3.83 13.94 16.54
CA LYS A 929 3.70 12.95 17.63
C LYS A 929 2.45 12.09 17.46
N TRP A 930 2.49 10.88 18.03
CA TRP A 930 1.42 9.87 17.96
C TRP A 930 1.00 9.56 16.51
N MET A 931 1.97 9.13 15.71
CA MET A 931 1.84 8.83 14.28
C MET A 931 1.25 7.43 14.00
N VAL A 932 1.22 6.56 15.02
CA VAL A 932 0.82 5.16 14.89
C VAL A 932 -0.53 4.97 15.57
N GLU A 933 -1.45 4.36 14.83
CA GLU A 933 -2.74 3.94 15.35
C GLU A 933 -2.58 2.82 16.39
N ARG A 934 -3.24 2.97 17.53
CA ARG A 934 -3.27 1.96 18.60
C ARG A 934 -4.70 1.52 18.84
N ASN A 935 -4.85 0.29 19.32
CA ASN A 935 -6.15 -0.29 19.65
C ASN A 935 -6.94 0.66 20.58
N ASN A 936 -8.18 0.95 20.20
CA ASN A 936 -9.08 1.78 21.01
C ASN A 936 -9.32 1.11 22.36
N ILE A 937 -9.37 1.92 23.43
CA ILE A 937 -9.91 1.48 24.72
C ILE A 937 -11.36 1.07 24.50
N LYS A 938 -11.72 -0.14 24.94
CA LYS A 938 -13.05 -0.71 24.74
C LYS A 938 -13.96 -0.43 25.93
N LEU A 939 -15.26 -0.54 25.69
CA LEU A 939 -16.26 -0.58 26.75
C LEU A 939 -15.91 -1.72 27.73
N LYS A 940 -16.03 -1.45 29.03
CA LYS A 940 -15.73 -2.37 30.16
C LYS A 940 -14.26 -2.61 30.50
N ASP A 941 -13.30 -2.06 29.76
CA ASP A 941 -11.86 -2.16 30.12
C ASP A 941 -11.58 -1.59 31.52
N LEU A 942 -10.71 -2.26 32.28
CA LEU A 942 -10.23 -1.79 33.58
C LEU A 942 -8.98 -0.92 33.40
N VAL A 943 -9.06 0.34 33.84
CA VAL A 943 -8.00 1.32 33.64
C VAL A 943 -7.58 1.96 34.97
N LEU A 944 -6.29 2.27 35.10
CA LEU A 944 -5.78 3.18 36.13
C LEU A 944 -5.91 4.61 35.61
N ILE A 945 -6.52 5.48 36.42
CA ILE A 945 -6.67 6.90 36.15
C ILE A 945 -5.46 7.61 36.75
N ARG A 946 -4.62 8.18 35.87
CA ARG A 946 -3.46 8.95 36.29
C ARG A 946 -3.90 10.27 36.92
N GLU A 947 -3.57 10.45 38.19
CA GLU A 947 -3.78 11.69 38.94
C GLU A 947 -2.42 12.27 39.32
N ASP A 948 -2.15 13.52 38.94
CA ASP A 948 -0.82 14.12 39.07
C ASP A 948 -0.42 14.38 40.54
N ASN A 949 -1.39 14.40 41.46
CA ASN A 949 -1.18 14.72 42.88
C ASN A 949 -1.17 13.48 43.81
N LEU A 950 -1.34 12.28 43.27
CA LEU A 950 -1.35 11.03 44.04
C LEU A 950 -0.18 10.14 43.64
N HIS A 951 0.36 9.41 44.62
CA HIS A 951 1.39 8.42 44.35
C HIS A 951 0.82 7.35 43.38
N PRO A 952 1.59 6.80 42.43
CA PRO A 952 1.09 5.82 41.44
C PRO A 952 0.38 4.58 42.01
N LEU A 953 0.66 4.23 43.27
CA LEU A 953 -0.04 3.15 44.01
C LEU A 953 -1.44 3.54 44.50
N GLN A 954 -1.73 4.84 44.57
CA GLN A 954 -2.98 5.43 45.06
C GLN A 954 -3.89 5.90 43.90
N TRP A 955 -3.45 5.78 42.65
CA TRP A 955 -4.26 6.12 41.49
C TRP A 955 -5.56 5.33 41.47
N ALA A 956 -6.66 6.05 41.24
CA ALA A 956 -7.98 5.45 41.21
C ALA A 956 -8.11 4.44 40.06
N MET A 957 -8.72 3.30 40.35
CA MET A 957 -9.16 2.37 39.32
C MET A 957 -10.55 2.78 38.84
N GLY A 958 -10.77 2.65 37.54
CA GLY A 958 -12.05 2.93 36.94
C GLY A 958 -12.38 1.98 35.80
N ARG A 959 -13.67 1.82 35.53
CA ARG A 959 -14.17 1.01 34.43
C ARG A 959 -14.75 1.92 33.37
N VAL A 960 -14.39 1.68 32.11
CA VAL A 960 -14.85 2.49 30.98
C VAL A 960 -16.34 2.22 30.74
N VAL A 961 -17.16 3.26 30.83
CA VAL A 961 -18.63 3.18 30.68
C VAL A 961 -19.10 3.74 29.34
N LYS A 962 -18.44 4.79 28.83
CA LYS A 962 -18.78 5.37 27.54
C LYS A 962 -17.52 5.84 26.82
N VAL A 963 -17.47 5.66 25.51
CA VAL A 963 -16.37 6.12 24.65
C VAL A 963 -16.84 7.32 23.83
N HIS A 964 -15.98 8.34 23.68
CA HIS A 964 -16.23 9.51 22.84
C HIS A 964 -15.28 9.47 21.63
N PRO A 965 -15.72 8.91 20.49
CA PRO A 965 -14.95 8.95 19.25
C PRO A 965 -14.86 10.38 18.69
N GLY A 966 -13.75 10.71 18.04
CA GLY A 966 -13.64 11.93 17.22
C GLY A 966 -14.35 11.77 15.86
N PHE A 967 -14.29 12.79 15.00
CA PHE A 967 -14.82 12.74 13.63
C PHE A 967 -14.23 11.63 12.74
N ASP A 968 -13.12 11.02 13.18
CA ASP A 968 -12.39 9.94 12.54
C ASP A 968 -12.57 8.58 13.24
N ASP A 969 -13.63 8.42 14.06
CA ASP A 969 -13.95 7.22 14.86
C ASP A 969 -12.88 6.77 15.89
N LYS A 970 -11.86 7.61 16.13
CA LYS A 970 -10.80 7.33 17.10
C LYS A 970 -11.14 7.85 18.49
N VAL A 971 -11.10 6.98 19.49
CA VAL A 971 -11.45 7.30 20.88
C VAL A 971 -10.30 8.08 21.53
N ARG A 972 -10.54 9.36 21.83
CA ARG A 972 -9.55 10.26 22.49
C ARG A 972 -9.97 10.70 23.89
N ALA A 973 -11.26 10.57 24.21
CA ALA A 973 -11.83 10.78 25.53
C ALA A 973 -12.80 9.65 25.87
N VAL A 974 -12.87 9.28 27.14
CA VAL A 974 -13.80 8.27 27.66
C VAL A 974 -14.39 8.75 28.98
N GLU A 975 -15.58 8.25 29.29
CA GLU A 975 -16.18 8.35 30.62
C GLU A 975 -15.84 7.09 31.40
N VAL A 976 -15.22 7.30 32.56
CA VAL A 976 -14.78 6.25 33.44
C VAL A 976 -15.60 6.31 34.73
N LYS A 977 -16.25 5.20 35.09
CA LYS A 977 -16.92 5.05 36.38
C LYS A 977 -15.89 4.67 37.43
N THR A 978 -15.76 5.53 38.42
CA THR A 978 -14.94 5.34 39.62
C THR A 978 -15.86 5.08 40.82
N LYS A 979 -15.27 4.82 42.00
CA LYS A 979 -16.03 4.71 43.25
C LYS A 979 -16.78 6.02 43.61
N ASN A 980 -16.30 7.16 43.15
CA ASN A 980 -16.80 8.49 43.54
C ASN A 980 -17.69 9.15 42.47
N GLY A 981 -18.01 8.45 41.38
CA GLY A 981 -18.81 8.98 40.28
C GLY A 981 -18.20 8.74 38.89
N ILE A 982 -18.81 9.35 37.87
CA ILE A 982 -18.41 9.24 36.47
C ILE A 982 -17.53 10.45 36.10
N LEU A 983 -16.33 10.19 35.60
CA LEU A 983 -15.37 11.23 35.19
C LEU A 983 -15.09 11.14 33.69
N LYS A 984 -15.12 12.29 33.00
CA LYS A 984 -14.63 12.39 31.62
C LYS A 984 -13.11 12.61 31.64
N ARG A 985 -12.36 11.73 30.97
CA ARG A 985 -10.88 11.75 30.95
C ARG A 985 -10.35 11.47 29.55
N SER A 986 -9.22 12.10 29.21
CA SER A 986 -8.48 11.76 27.99
C SER A 986 -7.84 10.38 28.12
N VAL A 987 -7.79 9.64 27.01
CA VAL A 987 -7.10 8.35 26.90
C VAL A 987 -5.62 8.47 27.32
N THR A 988 -4.99 9.62 27.08
CA THR A 988 -3.62 9.96 27.52
C THR A 988 -3.43 10.01 29.05
N ARG A 989 -4.50 9.93 29.83
CA ARG A 989 -4.47 9.85 31.30
C ARG A 989 -4.86 8.47 31.82
N LEU A 990 -5.07 7.49 30.93
CA LEU A 990 -5.51 6.16 31.28
C LEU A 990 -4.44 5.13 30.92
N ALA A 991 -4.18 4.22 31.85
CA ALA A 991 -3.32 3.07 31.67
C ALA A 991 -4.16 1.78 31.80
N PRO A 992 -4.37 1.02 30.72
CA PRO A 992 -5.04 -0.28 30.81
C PRO A 992 -4.15 -1.25 31.60
N LEU A 993 -4.77 -2.01 32.50
CA LEU A 993 -4.05 -3.00 33.31
C LEU A 993 -3.72 -4.25 32.47
N PRO A 994 -2.55 -4.88 32.66
CA PRO A 994 -2.15 -6.09 31.94
C PRO A 994 -2.84 -7.33 32.56
N ILE A 995 -4.18 -7.38 32.50
CA ILE A 995 -5.01 -8.46 33.09
C ILE A 995 -5.55 -9.41 32.00
N ASN A 996 -5.12 -9.24 30.75
CA ASN A 996 -5.43 -10.20 29.70
C ASN A 996 -4.39 -11.32 29.74
N ASP A 997 -4.74 -12.43 30.39
CA ASP A 997 -4.25 -13.76 30.01
C ASP A 997 -5.02 -14.25 28.78
#